data_AF-A0A2V3UIX6-F1
#
_entry.id   AF-A0A2V3UIX6-F1
#
_cell.length_a   1.000
_cell.length_b   1.000
_cell.length_c   1.000
_cell.angle_alpha   90.00
_cell.angle_beta   90.00
_cell.angle_gamma   90.00
#
_symmetry.space_group_name_H-M   'P 1'
#
loop_
_entity.id
_entity.type
_entity.pdbx_description
1 polymer ?
#
loop_
_entity_poly.entity_id
_entity_poly.type
_entity_poly.pdbx_seq_one_letter_code
_entity_poly.pdbx_strand_id
1 'polypeptide(L)'
;MHFRAKALVGLLFASVMAAPAQADEATFYRGTHFCNGDRLLDDWEFQPSEARFRIYYRKTEGTSFQVLDLTAASAGEDLILSDRSGRPWVAARIAPNGEQLRGRWLTSQGRPQSECEPFTLERTASAKARMDSLLSLLGTADPTVETARKAAAEQQRLPPIDLLPQLDQQTDRRRYGEAAPAFWKRFYEAQRKRLAEGAIETPADRARVVAEMRAATAAEATPRGSLDGDGAAREAALDFLRIVADRLAAGGSPLETLPAEGLCERLSGFTYVDTDRLELAVGLPTEYWDRAFAEDLIRRVQSCRNGRTVVQLLTHAYPEIEKRRKVAAWLREQRDRLLALPLSLASFRESNGLSLSHEELRRNDVTRVAYERFVGAALEPRRSAMEEAAAGEIRAAFAGETVASLPLGQARSRCEQWVGRQWGNDALARLYKTCTNLADAYVDGAIRRSFQAQVERIEAAPKTFEGLRSHNWFQMDTSDLAGAYPSAAISAEFNGKVAAARAEAARTAREEVERAFAAADPLAEAPEAPILQCGRGLLPSDETLRPVVEACRAGTRTFDARRGEARCKQALEASGAGDGLLAGTIRSSASVQAGPPVRRIVCGAARQKVSVTFPASGMLWWSKQFMELRLPDDPRRTQPATIRWLLEPVAGSKTDWALSTIETKTVALPAPQETILSCLAQDGSCR
;
A
#
# COMPACT_ATOMS: atom_id res chain seq x y z
N MET A 1 11.00 107.35 -31.60
CA MET A 1 9.83 108.22 -31.30
C MET A 1 8.79 107.40 -30.56
N HIS A 2 8.28 107.96 -29.45
CA HIS A 2 7.19 107.45 -28.60
C HIS A 2 5.86 107.28 -29.40
N PHE A 3 4.97 106.34 -29.06
CA PHE A 3 4.03 106.46 -27.94
C PHE A 3 3.55 105.10 -27.37
N ARG A 4 3.32 105.11 -26.05
CA ARG A 4 2.64 104.13 -25.18
C ARG A 4 1.12 104.38 -25.14
N ALA A 5 0.31 103.37 -24.81
CA ALA A 5 -0.60 103.30 -23.63
C ALA A 5 -1.68 102.19 -23.81
N LYS A 6 -1.71 101.14 -22.95
CA LYS A 6 -2.61 100.89 -21.78
C LYS A 6 -3.91 100.14 -22.14
N ALA A 7 -4.09 98.88 -21.68
CA ALA A 7 -4.73 98.43 -20.42
C ALA A 7 -6.12 97.82 -20.74
N LEU A 8 -6.78 96.86 -20.07
CA LEU A 8 -6.66 96.09 -18.81
C LEU A 8 -7.77 94.99 -18.86
N VAL A 9 -7.52 93.78 -18.29
CA VAL A 9 -8.41 92.92 -17.44
C VAL A 9 -9.86 92.61 -17.90
N GLY A 10 -10.43 91.40 -17.80
CA GLY A 10 -10.06 90.12 -17.20
C GLY A 10 -11.29 89.20 -17.06
N LEU A 11 -11.11 88.12 -16.28
CA LEU A 11 -12.11 87.21 -15.67
C LEU A 11 -12.87 86.20 -16.53
N LEU A 12 -12.50 84.92 -16.40
CA LEU A 12 -13.34 83.89 -15.73
C LEU A 12 -12.54 82.57 -15.54
N PHE A 13 -11.60 82.56 -14.60
CA PHE A 13 -11.12 81.34 -13.93
C PHE A 13 -10.69 81.72 -12.52
N ALA A 14 -11.63 81.67 -11.58
CA ALA A 14 -11.39 81.43 -10.15
C ALA A 14 -12.71 81.56 -9.40
N SER A 15 -13.31 80.43 -8.99
CA SER A 15 -13.62 80.13 -7.58
C SER A 15 -14.68 79.02 -7.45
N VAL A 16 -14.22 77.76 -7.42
CA VAL A 16 -14.73 76.76 -6.49
C VAL A 16 -13.53 75.99 -5.93
N MET A 17 -13.28 76.24 -4.64
CA MET A 17 -12.73 75.37 -3.60
C MET A 17 -11.60 74.38 -3.95
N ALA A 18 -10.51 74.50 -3.20
CA ALA A 18 -9.38 73.59 -3.18
C ALA A 18 -9.78 72.11 -3.10
N ALA A 19 -9.43 71.35 -4.14
CA ALA A 19 -9.17 69.92 -4.08
C ALA A 19 -7.66 69.71 -4.35
N PRO A 20 -6.98 68.81 -3.64
CA PRO A 20 -5.55 68.59 -3.80
C PRO A 20 -5.29 67.94 -5.16
N ALA A 21 -4.27 68.41 -5.89
CA ALA A 21 -3.48 67.67 -6.90
C ALA A 21 -4.13 66.47 -7.63
N GLN A 22 -5.33 66.62 -8.20
CA GLN A 22 -6.01 65.57 -8.98
C GLN A 22 -5.96 65.80 -10.50
N ALA A 23 -5.29 66.86 -10.97
CA ALA A 23 -5.34 67.29 -12.37
C ALA A 23 -4.49 66.43 -13.35
N ASP A 24 -3.73 65.46 -12.85
CA ASP A 24 -2.81 64.63 -13.67
C ASP A 24 -3.19 63.14 -13.72
N GLU A 25 -4.26 62.73 -13.06
CA GLU A 25 -4.67 61.32 -13.05
C GLU A 25 -5.57 61.00 -14.26
N ALA A 26 -5.24 59.94 -14.98
CA ALA A 26 -6.05 59.46 -16.09
C ALA A 26 -7.47 59.08 -15.61
N THR A 27 -8.48 59.45 -16.40
CA THR A 27 -9.87 59.08 -16.12
C THR A 27 -10.34 58.00 -17.08
N PHE A 28 -11.15 57.07 -16.59
CA PHE A 28 -11.59 55.92 -17.36
C PHE A 28 -13.11 55.94 -17.53
N TYR A 29 -13.56 55.67 -18.75
CA TYR A 29 -14.97 55.57 -19.08
C TYR A 29 -15.27 54.25 -19.76
N ARG A 30 -16.48 53.75 -19.58
CA ARG A 30 -16.90 52.47 -20.12
C ARG A 30 -18.37 52.47 -20.49
N GLY A 31 -18.73 51.74 -21.53
CA GLY A 31 -20.13 51.58 -21.92
C GLY A 31 -20.32 50.60 -23.06
N THR A 32 -21.50 50.66 -23.67
CA THR A 32 -21.82 49.93 -24.90
C THR A 32 -22.56 50.84 -25.85
N HIS A 33 -22.38 50.62 -27.14
CA HIS A 33 -23.17 51.26 -28.20
C HIS A 33 -23.44 50.31 -29.35
N PHE A 34 -24.36 50.67 -30.24
CA PHE A 34 -24.58 49.92 -31.49
C PHE A 34 -23.92 50.64 -32.66
N CYS A 35 -23.19 49.90 -33.48
CA CYS A 35 -22.74 50.38 -34.77
C CYS A 35 -22.73 49.27 -35.83
N ASN A 36 -23.19 49.58 -37.04
CA ASN A 36 -23.36 48.64 -38.15
C ASN A 36 -24.16 47.38 -37.76
N GLY A 37 -25.17 47.55 -36.90
CA GLY A 37 -25.99 46.44 -36.37
C GLY A 37 -25.33 45.58 -35.30
N ASP A 38 -24.07 45.82 -34.94
CA ASP A 38 -23.36 45.10 -33.87
C ASP A 38 -23.39 45.89 -32.57
N ARG A 39 -23.54 45.17 -31.44
CA ARG A 39 -23.33 45.74 -30.10
C ARG A 39 -21.85 45.75 -29.75
N LEU A 40 -21.29 46.93 -29.56
CA LEU A 40 -19.90 47.17 -29.20
C LEU A 40 -19.75 47.48 -27.70
N LEU A 41 -18.65 47.00 -27.12
CA LEU A 41 -18.17 47.33 -25.78
C LEU A 41 -17.04 48.35 -25.91
N ASP A 42 -17.08 49.40 -25.09
CA ASP A 42 -16.12 50.50 -25.11
C ASP A 42 -15.40 50.64 -23.76
N ASP A 43 -14.08 50.78 -23.81
CA ASP A 43 -13.21 51.14 -22.70
C ASP A 43 -12.29 52.29 -23.11
N TRP A 44 -12.45 53.44 -22.48
CA TRP A 44 -11.80 54.70 -22.85
C TRP A 44 -10.91 55.18 -21.71
N GLU A 45 -9.69 55.56 -22.02
CA GLU A 45 -8.77 56.27 -21.14
C GLU A 45 -8.62 57.71 -21.63
N PHE A 46 -8.83 58.68 -20.74
CA PHE A 46 -8.59 60.10 -20.99
C PHE A 46 -7.43 60.59 -20.13
N GLN A 47 -6.41 61.13 -20.78
CA GLN A 47 -5.22 61.73 -20.17
C GLN A 47 -5.34 63.26 -20.27
N PRO A 48 -5.72 63.98 -19.19
CA PRO A 48 -6.03 65.41 -19.26
C PRO A 48 -4.82 66.28 -19.65
N SER A 49 -3.62 65.92 -19.19
CA SER A 49 -2.38 66.67 -19.46
C SER A 49 -1.95 66.65 -20.93
N GLU A 50 -2.26 65.56 -21.64
CA GLU A 50 -2.01 65.44 -23.08
C GLU A 50 -3.24 65.76 -23.95
N ALA A 51 -4.38 66.06 -23.33
CA ALA A 51 -5.69 66.14 -24.00
C ALA A 51 -5.95 64.92 -24.91
N ARG A 52 -5.57 63.73 -24.46
CA ARG A 52 -5.52 62.52 -25.29
C ARG A 52 -6.51 61.47 -24.83
N PHE A 53 -7.18 60.83 -25.79
CA PHE A 53 -8.04 59.68 -25.59
C PHE A 53 -7.42 58.43 -26.20
N ARG A 54 -7.42 57.35 -25.44
CA ARG A 54 -7.15 56.01 -25.95
C ARG A 54 -8.42 55.19 -25.83
N ILE A 55 -8.95 54.79 -26.99
CA ILE A 55 -10.26 54.18 -27.12
C ILE A 55 -10.08 52.72 -27.53
N TYR A 56 -10.59 51.82 -26.72
CA TYR A 56 -10.67 50.40 -27.02
C TYR A 56 -12.13 50.03 -27.24
N TYR A 57 -12.42 49.39 -28.36
CA TYR A 57 -13.76 48.86 -28.60
C TYR A 57 -13.73 47.49 -29.27
N ARG A 58 -14.72 46.66 -28.97
CA ARG A 58 -14.89 45.34 -29.58
C ARG A 58 -16.36 44.97 -29.70
N LYS A 59 -16.69 44.03 -30.59
CA LYS A 59 -18.00 43.37 -30.57
C LYS A 59 -18.17 42.64 -29.23
N THR A 60 -19.39 42.62 -28.70
CA THR A 60 -19.70 41.92 -27.44
C THR A 60 -19.33 40.43 -27.51
N GLU A 61 -19.47 39.83 -28.70
CA GLU A 61 -19.08 38.43 -28.99
C GLU A 61 -17.65 38.29 -29.56
N GLY A 62 -16.95 39.40 -29.77
CA GLY A 62 -15.60 39.44 -30.33
C GLY A 62 -14.52 39.20 -29.28
N THR A 63 -13.41 38.60 -29.70
CA THR A 63 -12.28 38.28 -28.79
C THR A 63 -11.16 39.32 -28.82
N SER A 64 -11.12 40.20 -29.82
CA SER A 64 -10.08 41.22 -29.98
C SER A 64 -10.64 42.64 -29.87
N PHE A 65 -9.85 43.53 -29.28
CA PHE A 65 -10.14 44.96 -29.26
C PHE A 65 -9.52 45.66 -30.46
N GLN A 66 -10.25 46.63 -31.01
CA GLN A 66 -9.71 47.67 -31.88
C GLN A 66 -9.29 48.85 -31.02
N VAL A 67 -8.23 49.54 -31.44
CA VAL A 67 -7.60 50.62 -30.66
C VAL A 67 -7.50 51.88 -31.50
N LEU A 68 -7.92 53.01 -30.93
CA LEU A 68 -7.73 54.34 -31.49
C LEU A 68 -7.02 55.24 -30.48
N ASP A 69 -5.98 55.93 -30.93
CA ASP A 69 -5.32 57.01 -30.20
C ASP A 69 -5.78 58.33 -30.81
N LEU A 70 -6.59 59.11 -30.09
CA LEU A 70 -7.18 60.37 -30.56
C LEU A 70 -6.76 61.54 -29.67
N THR A 71 -6.61 62.72 -30.25
CA THR A 71 -6.36 63.98 -29.54
C THR A 71 -7.64 64.82 -29.51
N ALA A 72 -7.95 65.40 -28.35
CA ALA A 72 -9.13 66.24 -28.15
C ALA A 72 -8.82 67.70 -28.48
N ALA A 73 -9.66 68.29 -29.34
CA ALA A 73 -9.71 69.73 -29.58
C ALA A 73 -11.06 70.28 -29.11
N SER A 74 -11.06 71.40 -28.38
CA SER A 74 -12.29 72.05 -27.93
C SER A 74 -13.01 72.68 -29.13
N ALA A 75 -14.32 72.45 -29.20
CA ALA A 75 -15.25 73.04 -30.15
C ALA A 75 -16.49 73.55 -29.37
N GLY A 76 -16.33 74.64 -28.62
CA GLY A 76 -17.37 75.14 -27.72
C GLY A 76 -17.52 74.26 -26.48
N GLU A 77 -18.74 73.82 -26.17
CA GLU A 77 -19.01 72.86 -25.09
C GLU A 77 -18.67 71.40 -25.46
N ASP A 78 -18.38 71.13 -26.73
CA ASP A 78 -18.07 69.80 -27.24
C ASP A 78 -16.56 69.63 -27.51
N LEU A 79 -16.11 68.38 -27.51
CA LEU A 79 -14.78 67.92 -27.88
C LEU A 79 -14.85 67.21 -29.23
N ILE A 80 -13.98 67.60 -30.16
CA ILE A 80 -13.74 66.83 -31.39
C ILE A 80 -12.47 66.01 -31.19
N LEU A 81 -12.59 64.69 -31.30
CA LEU A 81 -11.48 63.76 -31.18
C LEU A 81 -11.01 63.37 -32.58
N SER A 82 -9.75 63.66 -32.87
CA SER A 82 -9.13 63.41 -34.17
C SER A 82 -7.90 62.52 -34.05
N ASP A 83 -7.60 61.76 -35.09
CA ASP A 83 -6.37 60.97 -35.15
C ASP A 83 -5.13 61.86 -35.40
N ARG A 84 -3.95 61.24 -35.46
CA ARG A 84 -2.67 61.95 -35.71
C ARG A 84 -2.61 62.70 -37.05
N SER A 85 -3.46 62.35 -38.02
CA SER A 85 -3.56 63.04 -39.31
C SER A 85 -4.53 64.22 -39.29
N GLY A 86 -5.17 64.47 -38.14
CA GLY A 86 -6.18 65.52 -37.97
C GLY A 86 -7.57 65.11 -38.47
N ARG A 87 -7.77 63.85 -38.89
CA ARG A 87 -9.08 63.36 -39.32
C ARG A 87 -9.99 63.18 -38.11
N PRO A 88 -11.22 63.74 -38.11
CA PRO A 88 -12.15 63.60 -37.00
C PRO A 88 -12.76 62.18 -36.95
N TRP A 89 -12.93 61.66 -35.73
CA TRP A 89 -13.50 60.35 -35.47
C TRP A 89 -14.69 60.39 -34.51
N VAL A 90 -14.68 61.29 -33.52
CA VAL A 90 -15.74 61.37 -32.49
C VAL A 90 -16.04 62.83 -32.17
N ALA A 91 -17.31 63.16 -31.99
CA ALA A 91 -17.74 64.34 -31.24
C ALA A 91 -18.25 63.88 -29.86
N ALA A 92 -17.65 64.38 -28.78
CA ALA A 92 -17.93 63.95 -27.41
C ALA A 92 -18.11 65.14 -26.46
N ARG A 93 -18.83 64.93 -25.37
CA ARG A 93 -19.02 65.89 -24.28
C ARG A 93 -18.90 65.15 -22.96
N ILE A 94 -18.04 65.65 -22.09
CA ILE A 94 -17.94 65.17 -20.70
C ILE A 94 -19.00 65.94 -19.90
N ALA A 95 -19.83 65.22 -19.15
CA ALA A 95 -20.83 65.83 -18.28
C ALA A 95 -20.16 66.71 -17.21
N PRO A 96 -20.82 67.78 -16.71
CA PRO A 96 -20.20 68.69 -15.74
C PRO A 96 -19.74 68.03 -14.44
N ASN A 97 -20.35 66.92 -14.05
CA ASN A 97 -19.95 66.13 -12.88
C ASN A 97 -18.79 65.15 -13.16
N GLY A 98 -18.32 65.03 -14.42
CA GLY A 98 -17.26 64.12 -14.83
C GLY A 98 -17.67 62.64 -14.86
N GLU A 99 -18.91 62.29 -14.53
CA GLU A 99 -19.34 60.90 -14.35
C GLU A 99 -19.83 60.24 -15.65
N GLN A 100 -20.09 61.04 -16.69
CA GLN A 100 -20.56 60.55 -17.98
C GLN A 100 -19.83 61.20 -19.14
N LEU A 101 -19.55 60.42 -20.17
CA LEU A 101 -19.08 60.88 -21.46
C LEU A 101 -20.13 60.53 -22.51
N ARG A 102 -20.70 61.53 -23.17
CA ARG A 102 -21.70 61.35 -24.24
C ARG A 102 -21.06 61.68 -25.57
N GLY A 103 -21.32 60.90 -26.60
CA GLY A 103 -20.71 61.19 -27.90
C GLY A 103 -21.40 60.53 -29.06
N ARG A 104 -20.84 60.76 -30.24
CA ARG A 104 -21.23 60.12 -31.51
C ARG A 104 -20.01 59.93 -32.39
N TRP A 105 -20.01 58.84 -33.15
CA TRP A 105 -18.99 58.57 -34.15
C TRP A 105 -19.17 59.44 -35.39
N LEU A 106 -18.06 59.83 -36.00
CA LEU A 106 -17.98 60.71 -37.17
C LEU A 106 -17.34 59.99 -38.36
N THR A 107 -17.80 60.36 -39.55
CA THR A 107 -17.14 60.05 -40.83
C THR A 107 -15.83 60.83 -40.99
N SER A 108 -15.00 60.46 -41.98
CA SER A 108 -13.77 61.19 -42.32
C SER A 108 -13.96 62.68 -42.59
N GLN A 109 -15.16 63.08 -42.99
CA GLN A 109 -15.54 64.47 -43.29
C GLN A 109 -16.12 65.20 -42.07
N GLY A 110 -16.11 64.59 -40.88
CA GLY A 110 -16.63 65.18 -39.64
C GLY A 110 -18.16 65.17 -39.51
N ARG A 111 -18.88 64.49 -40.41
CA ARG A 111 -20.34 64.31 -40.30
C ARG A 111 -20.67 63.10 -39.43
N PRO A 112 -21.78 63.09 -38.67
CA PRO A 112 -22.22 61.92 -37.91
C PRO A 112 -22.32 60.66 -38.76
N GLN A 113 -21.81 59.55 -38.25
CA GLN A 113 -21.91 58.25 -38.92
C GLN A 113 -23.31 57.67 -38.70
N SER A 114 -24.11 57.55 -39.77
CA SER A 114 -25.52 57.14 -39.70
C SER A 114 -25.74 55.71 -39.19
N GLU A 115 -24.73 54.85 -39.34
CA GLU A 115 -24.77 53.44 -38.95
C GLU A 115 -24.40 53.22 -37.47
N CYS A 116 -23.90 54.26 -36.79
CA CYS A 116 -23.57 54.20 -35.36
C CYS A 116 -24.56 55.05 -34.55
N GLU A 117 -25.10 54.50 -33.48
CA GLU A 117 -25.92 55.25 -32.53
C GLU A 117 -25.05 56.18 -31.67
N PRO A 118 -25.60 57.32 -31.20
CA PRO A 118 -24.97 58.09 -30.13
C PRO A 118 -24.78 57.21 -28.89
N PHE A 119 -23.69 57.41 -28.17
CA PHE A 119 -23.32 56.60 -27.02
C PHE A 119 -23.22 57.42 -25.74
N THR A 120 -23.37 56.72 -24.61
CA THR A 120 -23.10 57.24 -23.27
C THR A 120 -22.22 56.25 -22.55
N LEU A 121 -21.07 56.72 -22.06
CA LEU A 121 -20.14 55.96 -21.25
C LEU A 121 -20.19 56.50 -19.82
N GLU A 122 -20.07 55.60 -18.85
CA GLU A 122 -20.03 55.91 -17.43
C GLU A 122 -18.59 55.87 -16.94
N ARG A 123 -18.27 56.75 -15.99
CA ARG A 123 -16.97 56.74 -15.33
C ARG A 123 -16.76 55.41 -14.59
N THR A 124 -15.56 54.87 -14.69
CA THR A 124 -15.21 53.58 -14.09
C THR A 124 -13.82 53.62 -13.46
N ALA A 125 -13.49 52.59 -12.67
CA ALA A 125 -12.16 52.41 -12.13
C ALA A 125 -11.14 52.06 -13.23
N SER A 126 -9.86 52.29 -12.96
CA SER A 126 -8.78 51.97 -13.88
C SER A 126 -8.81 50.49 -14.30
N ALA A 127 -8.27 50.20 -15.50
CA ALA A 127 -8.17 48.82 -15.98
C ALA A 127 -7.44 47.92 -14.98
N LYS A 128 -6.40 48.43 -14.30
CA LYS A 128 -5.65 47.71 -13.27
C LYS A 128 -6.52 47.40 -12.04
N ALA A 129 -7.24 48.39 -11.52
CA ALA A 129 -8.12 48.18 -10.37
C ALA A 129 -9.24 47.16 -10.67
N ARG A 130 -9.81 47.21 -11.88
CA ARG A 130 -10.79 46.21 -12.34
C ARG A 130 -10.18 44.82 -12.49
N MET A 131 -8.97 44.71 -13.05
CA MET A 131 -8.25 43.45 -13.15
C MET A 131 -7.93 42.86 -11.76
N ASP A 132 -7.46 43.68 -10.81
CA ASP A 132 -7.18 43.25 -9.44
C ASP A 132 -8.45 42.79 -8.71
N SER A 133 -9.57 43.51 -8.89
CA SER A 133 -10.88 43.11 -8.35
C SER A 133 -11.33 41.75 -8.91
N LEU A 134 -11.16 41.53 -10.22
CA LEU A 134 -11.45 40.24 -10.84
C LEU A 134 -10.52 39.14 -10.30
N LEU A 135 -9.21 39.38 -10.21
CA LEU A 135 -8.26 38.41 -9.66
C LEU A 135 -8.57 38.07 -8.19
N SER A 136 -9.01 39.04 -7.39
CA SER A 136 -9.49 38.81 -6.03
C SER A 136 -10.74 37.92 -6.01
N LEU A 137 -11.70 38.17 -6.92
CA LEU A 137 -12.90 37.36 -7.06
C LEU A 137 -12.58 35.92 -7.49
N LEU A 138 -11.68 35.76 -8.48
CA LEU A 138 -11.15 34.47 -8.94
C LEU A 138 -10.31 33.77 -7.86
N GLY A 139 -9.85 34.49 -6.84
CA GLY A 139 -9.15 33.97 -5.67
C GLY A 139 -10.05 33.38 -4.58
N THR A 140 -11.39 33.45 -4.74
CA THR A 140 -12.33 32.89 -3.75
C THR A 140 -12.07 31.40 -3.52
N ALA A 141 -11.94 31.00 -2.24
CA ALA A 141 -11.61 29.63 -1.84
C ALA A 141 -12.78 28.66 -2.07
N ASP A 142 -13.99 29.05 -1.65
CA ASP A 142 -15.23 28.27 -1.82
C ASP A 142 -16.27 29.09 -2.61
N PRO A 143 -16.17 29.12 -3.95
CA PRO A 143 -17.05 29.93 -4.78
C PRO A 143 -18.49 29.37 -4.83
N THR A 144 -19.48 30.24 -4.65
CA THR A 144 -20.91 29.94 -4.80
C THR A 144 -21.40 30.25 -6.22
N VAL A 145 -22.65 29.90 -6.53
CA VAL A 145 -23.29 30.29 -7.81
C VAL A 145 -23.31 31.82 -7.97
N GLU A 146 -23.52 32.57 -6.89
CA GLU A 146 -23.49 34.03 -6.95
C GLU A 146 -22.08 34.56 -7.25
N THR A 147 -21.05 33.96 -6.64
CA THR A 147 -19.65 34.27 -6.94
C THR A 147 -19.33 33.96 -8.40
N ALA A 148 -19.79 32.82 -8.92
CA ALA A 148 -19.60 32.42 -10.31
C ALA A 148 -20.28 33.38 -11.30
N ARG A 149 -21.51 33.82 -11.01
CA ARG A 149 -22.21 34.83 -11.82
C ARG A 149 -21.49 36.16 -11.85
N LYS A 150 -21.00 36.62 -10.69
CA LYS A 150 -20.18 37.84 -10.60
C LYS A 150 -18.89 37.67 -11.41
N ALA A 151 -18.20 36.53 -11.30
CA ALA A 151 -16.97 36.26 -12.04
C ALA A 151 -17.22 36.25 -13.56
N ALA A 152 -18.25 35.54 -14.02
CA ALA A 152 -18.66 35.52 -15.41
C ALA A 152 -18.97 36.92 -15.95
N ALA A 153 -19.76 37.71 -15.20
CA ALA A 153 -20.08 39.08 -15.56
C ALA A 153 -18.82 39.95 -15.67
N GLU A 154 -17.89 39.86 -14.73
CA GLU A 154 -16.62 40.61 -14.80
C GLU A 154 -15.69 40.11 -15.92
N GLN A 155 -15.69 38.82 -16.23
CA GLN A 155 -14.89 38.25 -17.34
C GLN A 155 -15.40 38.68 -18.72
N GLN A 156 -16.72 38.76 -18.93
CA GLN A 156 -17.28 39.34 -20.17
C GLN A 156 -16.88 40.81 -20.36
N ARG A 157 -16.58 41.46 -19.24
CA ARG A 157 -16.30 42.89 -19.09
C ARG A 157 -14.82 43.17 -18.85
N LEU A 158 -13.96 42.17 -19.08
CA LEU A 158 -12.52 42.22 -18.85
C LEU A 158 -11.92 43.43 -19.58
N PRO A 159 -11.20 44.33 -18.88
CA PRO A 159 -10.53 45.42 -19.54
C PRO A 159 -9.47 44.88 -20.52
N PRO A 160 -9.26 45.54 -21.67
CA PRO A 160 -8.14 45.25 -22.55
C PRO A 160 -6.82 45.20 -21.75
N ILE A 161 -6.02 44.14 -21.95
CA ILE A 161 -4.70 44.02 -21.29
C ILE A 161 -3.82 45.22 -21.64
N ASP A 162 -3.96 45.79 -22.84
CA ASP A 162 -3.18 46.94 -23.30
C ASP A 162 -3.52 48.25 -22.54
N LEU A 163 -4.66 48.30 -21.83
CA LEU A 163 -4.99 49.40 -20.90
C LEU A 163 -4.32 49.24 -19.53
N LEU A 164 -3.66 48.11 -19.27
CA LEU A 164 -2.86 47.93 -18.05
C LEU A 164 -1.50 48.63 -18.21
N PRO A 165 -0.89 49.09 -17.10
CA PRO A 165 0.49 49.57 -17.11
C PRO A 165 1.42 48.55 -17.78
N GLN A 166 2.33 49.03 -18.62
CA GLN A 166 3.15 48.17 -19.51
C GLN A 166 3.92 47.06 -18.76
N LEU A 167 4.42 47.35 -17.57
CA LEU A 167 5.14 46.39 -16.72
C LEU A 167 4.22 45.32 -16.11
N ASP A 168 2.92 45.60 -15.99
CA ASP A 168 1.94 44.68 -15.41
C ASP A 168 1.32 43.75 -16.45
N GLN A 169 1.32 44.13 -17.74
CA GLN A 169 0.60 43.42 -18.81
C GLN A 169 0.91 41.92 -18.87
N GLN A 170 2.19 41.55 -18.87
CA GLN A 170 2.60 40.13 -18.92
C GLN A 170 2.30 39.38 -17.62
N THR A 171 2.52 40.04 -16.48
CA THR A 171 2.27 39.46 -15.16
C THR A 171 0.79 39.17 -14.96
N ASP A 172 -0.08 40.14 -15.23
CA ASP A 172 -1.53 39.99 -15.06
C ASP A 172 -2.13 39.08 -16.14
N ARG A 173 -1.59 39.05 -17.36
CA ARG A 173 -1.97 38.05 -18.37
C ARG A 173 -1.73 36.63 -17.88
N ARG A 174 -0.55 36.36 -17.30
CA ARG A 174 -0.22 35.06 -16.72
C ARG A 174 -1.11 34.74 -15.52
N ARG A 175 -1.25 35.69 -14.57
CA ARG A 175 -2.10 35.51 -13.38
C ARG A 175 -3.54 35.22 -13.76
N TYR A 176 -4.11 35.91 -14.74
CA TYR A 176 -5.46 35.65 -15.23
C TYR A 176 -5.56 34.27 -15.91
N GLY A 177 -4.60 33.93 -16.77
CA GLY A 177 -4.54 32.62 -17.44
C GLY A 177 -4.47 31.43 -16.47
N GLU A 178 -3.92 31.63 -15.28
CA GLU A 178 -3.90 30.63 -14.20
C GLU A 178 -5.14 30.69 -13.31
N ALA A 179 -5.53 31.90 -12.88
CA ALA A 179 -6.60 32.10 -11.89
C ALA A 179 -7.99 31.74 -12.44
N ALA A 180 -8.29 32.09 -13.69
CA ALA A 180 -9.61 31.84 -14.26
C ALA A 180 -9.93 30.33 -14.39
N PRO A 181 -9.10 29.49 -15.04
CA PRO A 181 -9.36 28.05 -15.08
C PRO A 181 -9.39 27.42 -13.68
N ALA A 182 -8.50 27.86 -12.78
CA ALA A 182 -8.46 27.35 -11.42
C ALA A 182 -9.74 27.69 -10.63
N PHE A 183 -10.27 28.90 -10.78
CA PHE A 183 -11.54 29.31 -10.16
C PHE A 183 -12.70 28.44 -10.64
N TRP A 184 -12.86 28.28 -11.96
CA TRP A 184 -13.98 27.53 -12.53
C TRP A 184 -13.93 26.06 -12.14
N LYS A 185 -12.73 25.46 -12.11
CA LYS A 185 -12.54 24.11 -11.57
C LYS A 185 -12.99 24.01 -10.10
N ARG A 186 -12.55 24.93 -9.23
CA ARG A 186 -12.96 24.96 -7.81
C ARG A 186 -14.47 25.14 -7.67
N PHE A 187 -15.08 26.01 -8.47
CA PHE A 187 -16.54 26.18 -8.50
C PHE A 187 -17.27 24.90 -8.87
N TYR A 188 -16.84 24.22 -9.93
CA TYR A 188 -17.51 22.98 -10.33
C TYR A 188 -17.37 21.88 -9.26
N GLU A 189 -16.19 21.73 -8.67
CA GLU A 189 -15.95 20.76 -7.58
C GLU A 189 -16.76 21.08 -6.33
N ALA A 190 -16.78 22.35 -5.90
CA ALA A 190 -17.54 22.81 -4.74
C ALA A 190 -19.06 22.65 -4.95
N GLN A 191 -19.56 23.01 -6.14
CA GLN A 191 -20.97 22.88 -6.47
C GLN A 191 -21.39 21.41 -6.58
N ARG A 192 -20.56 20.56 -7.19
CA ARG A 192 -20.78 19.11 -7.24
C ARG A 192 -20.97 18.53 -5.84
N LYS A 193 -20.08 18.91 -4.91
CA LYS A 193 -20.15 18.51 -3.50
C LYS A 193 -21.44 19.00 -2.83
N ARG A 194 -21.78 20.29 -2.96
CA ARG A 194 -23.00 20.87 -2.39
C ARG A 194 -24.28 20.17 -2.87
N LEU A 195 -24.36 19.87 -4.17
CA LEU A 195 -25.50 19.15 -4.75
C LEU A 195 -25.55 17.66 -4.37
N ALA A 196 -24.40 17.02 -4.13
CA ALA A 196 -24.34 15.63 -3.70
C ALA A 196 -24.71 15.47 -2.21
N GLU A 197 -24.33 16.43 -1.36
CA GLU A 197 -24.48 16.36 0.10
C GLU A 197 -25.72 17.08 0.65
N GLY A 198 -26.32 18.03 -0.09
CA GLY A 198 -27.44 18.83 0.39
C GLY A 198 -28.68 18.01 0.74
N ALA A 199 -29.34 18.28 1.87
CA ALA A 199 -30.54 17.56 2.33
C ALA A 199 -31.65 17.41 1.26
N ILE A 200 -32.39 16.29 1.28
CA ILE A 200 -33.52 15.98 0.37
C ILE A 200 -34.74 15.36 1.10
N GLU A 201 -34.66 15.27 2.42
CA GLU A 201 -35.62 14.57 3.27
C GLU A 201 -37.00 15.26 3.25
N THR A 202 -37.01 16.60 3.31
CA THR A 202 -38.24 17.39 3.30
C THR A 202 -38.53 18.01 1.92
N PRO A 203 -39.81 18.34 1.61
CA PRO A 203 -40.14 19.07 0.38
C PRO A 203 -39.39 20.41 0.23
N ALA A 204 -39.15 21.12 1.33
CA ALA A 204 -38.41 22.38 1.32
C ALA A 204 -36.93 22.17 0.99
N ASP A 205 -36.31 21.12 1.52
CA ASP A 205 -34.92 20.78 1.21
C ASP A 205 -34.77 20.38 -0.27
N ARG A 206 -35.72 19.59 -0.80
CA ARG A 206 -35.77 19.25 -2.23
C ARG A 206 -35.89 20.48 -3.12
N ALA A 207 -36.81 21.39 -2.79
CA ALA A 207 -36.98 22.63 -3.54
C ALA A 207 -35.70 23.48 -3.53
N ARG A 208 -34.99 23.53 -2.39
CA ARG A 208 -33.72 24.23 -2.27
C ARG A 208 -32.62 23.63 -3.15
N VAL A 209 -32.43 22.30 -3.11
CA VAL A 209 -31.42 21.61 -3.94
C VAL A 209 -31.74 21.75 -5.44
N VAL A 210 -33.01 21.66 -5.82
CA VAL A 210 -33.44 21.88 -7.21
C VAL A 210 -33.19 23.33 -7.64
N ALA A 211 -33.51 24.32 -6.80
CA ALA A 211 -33.24 25.73 -7.10
C ALA A 211 -31.74 26.01 -7.24
N GLU A 212 -30.92 25.41 -6.37
CA GLU A 212 -29.47 25.53 -6.43
C GLU A 212 -28.89 24.91 -7.71
N MET A 213 -29.34 23.71 -8.09
CA MET A 213 -28.96 23.08 -9.35
C MET A 213 -29.36 23.95 -10.55
N ARG A 214 -30.60 24.42 -10.61
CA ARG A 214 -31.08 25.30 -11.71
C ARG A 214 -30.24 26.57 -11.81
N ALA A 215 -29.85 27.13 -10.66
CA ALA A 215 -29.02 28.33 -10.61
C ALA A 215 -27.59 28.07 -11.12
N ALA A 216 -27.03 26.89 -10.83
CA ALA A 216 -25.70 26.47 -11.26
C ALA A 216 -25.63 26.03 -12.74
N THR A 217 -26.74 25.58 -13.31
CA THR A 217 -26.85 25.23 -14.75
C THR A 217 -27.28 26.41 -15.62
N ALA A 218 -27.37 27.62 -15.05
CA ALA A 218 -27.74 28.82 -15.79
C ALA A 218 -26.55 29.34 -16.61
N ALA A 219 -26.81 29.91 -17.79
CA ALA A 219 -25.76 30.38 -18.70
C ALA A 219 -24.92 31.48 -18.04
N GLU A 220 -25.50 32.28 -17.15
CA GLU A 220 -24.84 33.36 -16.41
C GLU A 220 -23.81 32.84 -15.40
N ALA A 221 -23.86 31.55 -15.03
CA ALA A 221 -22.90 30.91 -14.14
C ALA A 221 -21.78 30.19 -14.90
N THR A 222 -21.42 30.67 -16.11
CA THR A 222 -20.34 30.08 -16.92
C THR A 222 -19.33 31.15 -17.39
N PRO A 223 -18.07 30.78 -17.71
CA PRO A 223 -17.00 31.73 -18.03
C PRO A 223 -17.29 32.70 -19.18
N ARG A 224 -18.18 32.29 -20.10
CA ARG A 224 -18.53 33.06 -21.30
C ARG A 224 -19.99 33.52 -21.31
N GLY A 225 -20.76 33.23 -20.26
CA GLY A 225 -22.22 33.44 -20.29
C GLY A 225 -22.93 32.49 -21.26
N SER A 226 -22.32 31.36 -21.58
CA SER A 226 -22.82 30.39 -22.56
C SER A 226 -22.37 28.97 -22.19
N LEU A 227 -23.31 28.03 -22.23
CA LEU A 227 -23.03 26.58 -22.13
C LEU A 227 -22.65 25.99 -23.49
N ASP A 228 -22.94 26.68 -24.59
CA ASP A 228 -22.59 26.21 -25.93
C ASP A 228 -21.12 26.49 -26.23
N GLY A 229 -20.67 27.71 -25.89
CA GLY A 229 -19.31 28.19 -26.11
C GLY A 229 -18.26 27.69 -25.12
N ASP A 230 -18.65 26.88 -24.11
CA ASP A 230 -17.76 26.31 -23.11
C ASP A 230 -18.12 24.85 -22.78
N GLY A 231 -17.31 23.91 -23.29
CA GLY A 231 -17.54 22.48 -23.12
C GLY A 231 -17.41 22.00 -21.68
N ALA A 232 -16.47 22.57 -20.90
CA ALA A 232 -16.27 22.17 -19.51
C ALA A 232 -17.44 22.62 -18.63
N ALA A 233 -17.94 23.84 -18.86
CA ALA A 233 -19.16 24.32 -18.20
C ALA A 233 -20.37 23.45 -18.55
N ARG A 234 -20.49 23.03 -19.82
CA ARG A 234 -21.56 22.14 -20.28
C ARG A 234 -21.54 20.78 -19.59
N GLU A 235 -20.36 20.15 -19.53
CA GLU A 235 -20.17 18.87 -18.86
C GLU A 235 -20.48 18.96 -17.36
N ALA A 236 -20.01 20.03 -16.69
CA ALA A 236 -20.32 20.26 -15.28
C ALA A 236 -21.83 20.46 -15.04
N ALA A 237 -22.52 21.22 -15.91
CA ALA A 237 -23.97 21.42 -15.81
C ALA A 237 -24.75 20.11 -15.99
N LEU A 238 -24.33 19.24 -16.92
CA LEU A 238 -24.90 17.90 -17.08
C LEU A 238 -24.68 17.04 -15.83
N ASP A 239 -23.48 17.08 -15.23
CA ASP A 239 -23.18 16.35 -14.00
C ASP A 239 -24.07 16.82 -12.83
N PHE A 240 -24.26 18.14 -12.68
CA PHE A 240 -25.15 18.71 -11.66
C PHE A 240 -26.60 18.24 -11.80
N LEU A 241 -27.11 18.23 -13.03
CA LEU A 241 -28.45 17.71 -13.33
C LEU A 241 -28.59 16.24 -12.98
N ARG A 242 -27.60 15.43 -13.36
CA ARG A 242 -27.57 14.00 -13.11
C ARG A 242 -27.53 13.69 -11.62
N ILE A 243 -26.66 14.37 -10.86
CA ILE A 243 -26.57 14.22 -9.39
C ILE A 243 -27.92 14.48 -8.74
N VAL A 244 -28.56 15.61 -9.03
CA VAL A 244 -29.84 15.94 -8.37
C VAL A 244 -30.96 15.01 -8.82
N ALA A 245 -31.06 14.69 -10.11
CA ALA A 245 -32.08 13.77 -10.62
C ALA A 245 -31.94 12.36 -10.00
N ASP A 246 -30.72 11.84 -9.91
CA ASP A 246 -30.44 10.51 -9.34
C ASP A 246 -30.79 10.45 -7.84
N ARG A 247 -30.51 11.54 -7.10
CA ARG A 247 -30.86 11.65 -5.68
C ARG A 247 -32.36 11.74 -5.45
N LEU A 248 -33.08 12.56 -6.22
CA LEU A 248 -34.53 12.67 -6.14
C LEU A 248 -35.22 11.35 -6.51
N ALA A 249 -34.75 10.67 -7.56
CA ALA A 249 -35.27 9.37 -7.98
C ALA A 249 -35.08 8.30 -6.90
N ALA A 250 -33.92 8.26 -6.23
CA ALA A 250 -33.66 7.31 -5.14
C ALA A 250 -34.55 7.57 -3.91
N GLY A 251 -34.89 8.83 -3.63
CA GLY A 251 -35.81 9.21 -2.56
C GLY A 251 -37.29 9.04 -2.91
N GLY A 252 -37.64 8.45 -4.06
CA GLY A 252 -39.02 8.32 -4.54
C GLY A 252 -39.73 9.66 -4.76
N SER A 253 -38.96 10.74 -4.90
CA SER A 253 -39.49 12.09 -5.05
C SER A 253 -39.80 12.41 -6.51
N PRO A 254 -40.76 13.31 -6.79
CA PRO A 254 -41.03 13.77 -8.15
C PRO A 254 -39.77 14.35 -8.78
N LEU A 255 -39.53 13.99 -10.04
CA LEU A 255 -38.47 14.59 -10.84
C LEU A 255 -38.96 15.93 -11.38
N GLU A 256 -38.17 16.97 -11.14
CA GLU A 256 -38.53 18.35 -11.46
C GLU A 256 -37.81 18.81 -12.73
N THR A 257 -38.55 18.99 -13.83
CA THR A 257 -37.99 19.60 -15.05
C THR A 257 -37.85 21.12 -14.87
N LEU A 258 -37.12 21.77 -15.78
CA LEU A 258 -37.22 23.23 -15.90
C LEU A 258 -38.65 23.61 -16.35
N PRO A 259 -39.12 24.82 -15.95
CA PRO A 259 -40.41 25.33 -16.41
C PRO A 259 -40.48 25.32 -17.94
N ALA A 260 -41.65 24.95 -18.49
CA ALA A 260 -41.85 24.98 -19.95
C ALA A 260 -41.77 26.40 -20.52
N GLU A 261 -42.11 27.40 -19.70
CA GLU A 261 -41.88 28.82 -20.00
C GLU A 261 -40.38 29.06 -20.23
N GLY A 262 -40.04 29.73 -21.33
CA GLY A 262 -38.66 29.94 -21.75
C GLY A 262 -37.96 28.75 -22.43
N LEU A 263 -38.64 27.62 -22.65
CA LEU A 263 -38.04 26.46 -23.35
C LEU A 263 -37.49 26.84 -24.73
N CYS A 264 -38.26 27.58 -25.54
CA CYS A 264 -37.81 28.01 -26.86
C CYS A 264 -36.60 28.96 -26.80
N GLU A 265 -36.52 29.81 -25.78
CA GLU A 265 -35.40 30.71 -25.57
C GLU A 265 -34.12 29.93 -25.20
N ARG A 266 -34.22 29.00 -24.25
CA ARG A 266 -33.11 28.11 -23.88
C ARG A 266 -32.62 27.28 -25.07
N LEU A 267 -33.53 26.74 -25.88
CA LEU A 267 -33.17 26.02 -27.11
C LEU A 267 -32.52 26.93 -28.17
N SER A 268 -32.90 28.21 -28.22
CA SER A 268 -32.28 29.18 -29.15
C SER A 268 -30.90 29.62 -28.69
N GLY A 269 -30.57 29.43 -27.40
CA GLY A 269 -29.24 29.71 -26.84
C GLY A 269 -28.14 28.74 -27.29
N PHE A 270 -28.50 27.66 -27.99
CA PHE A 270 -27.56 26.70 -28.57
C PHE A 270 -27.46 26.85 -30.09
N THR A 271 -26.24 26.85 -30.64
CA THR A 271 -26.02 26.93 -32.09
C THR A 271 -26.51 25.69 -32.85
N TYR A 272 -26.48 24.53 -32.20
CA TYR A 272 -27.11 23.29 -32.67
C TYR A 272 -27.68 22.53 -31.47
N VAL A 273 -28.65 21.64 -31.70
CA VAL A 273 -29.28 20.84 -30.64
C VAL A 273 -28.92 19.37 -30.82
N ASP A 274 -28.31 18.80 -29.78
CA ASP A 274 -28.12 17.36 -29.58
C ASP A 274 -28.78 16.92 -28.27
N THR A 275 -28.70 15.63 -27.95
CA THR A 275 -29.36 15.06 -26.77
C THR A 275 -28.91 15.73 -25.47
N ASP A 276 -27.61 15.98 -25.30
CA ASP A 276 -27.06 16.62 -24.09
C ASP A 276 -27.58 18.06 -23.92
N ARG A 277 -27.60 18.86 -24.99
CA ARG A 277 -28.18 20.22 -24.93
C ARG A 277 -29.68 20.21 -24.66
N LEU A 278 -30.37 19.18 -25.12
CA LEU A 278 -31.77 18.99 -24.82
C LEU A 278 -31.98 18.63 -23.34
N GLU A 279 -31.13 17.79 -22.74
CA GLU A 279 -31.12 17.54 -21.29
C GLU A 279 -30.98 18.84 -20.50
N LEU A 280 -30.08 19.74 -20.93
CA LEU A 280 -29.88 21.06 -20.30
C LEU A 280 -31.08 22.00 -20.49
N ALA A 281 -31.65 22.07 -21.69
CA ALA A 281 -32.79 22.95 -21.98
C ALA A 281 -34.06 22.52 -21.22
N VAL A 282 -34.23 21.21 -21.05
CA VAL A 282 -35.33 20.56 -20.35
C VAL A 282 -35.08 20.50 -18.84
N GLY A 283 -33.83 20.42 -18.41
CA GLY A 283 -33.43 20.25 -17.02
C GLY A 283 -33.69 18.85 -16.47
N LEU A 284 -33.68 17.81 -17.31
CA LEU A 284 -33.87 16.43 -16.89
C LEU A 284 -33.01 15.49 -17.75
N PRO A 285 -32.22 14.58 -17.16
CA PRO A 285 -31.47 13.59 -17.92
C PRO A 285 -32.36 12.60 -18.68
N THR A 286 -31.90 12.13 -19.84
CA THR A 286 -32.67 11.23 -20.71
C THR A 286 -33.02 9.89 -20.07
N GLU A 287 -32.25 9.43 -19.09
CA GLU A 287 -32.56 8.18 -18.37
C GLU A 287 -33.88 8.22 -17.61
N TYR A 288 -34.48 9.41 -17.44
CA TYR A 288 -35.76 9.62 -16.78
C TYR A 288 -36.91 9.95 -17.75
N TRP A 289 -36.65 10.03 -19.06
CA TRP A 289 -37.67 10.41 -20.03
C TRP A 289 -38.50 9.19 -20.42
N ASP A 290 -39.78 9.22 -20.05
CA ASP A 290 -40.73 8.27 -20.59
C ASP A 290 -41.34 8.73 -21.92
N ARG A 291 -42.14 7.86 -22.52
CA ARG A 291 -42.79 8.15 -23.80
C ARG A 291 -43.71 9.35 -23.71
N ALA A 292 -44.51 9.43 -22.65
CA ALA A 292 -45.48 10.50 -22.46
C ALA A 292 -44.77 11.85 -22.34
N PHE A 293 -43.67 11.89 -21.58
CA PHE A 293 -42.81 13.04 -21.45
C PHE A 293 -42.17 13.46 -22.78
N ALA A 294 -41.59 12.51 -23.52
CA ALA A 294 -40.98 12.80 -24.82
C ALA A 294 -42.00 13.31 -25.85
N GLU A 295 -43.20 12.72 -25.89
CA GLU A 295 -44.30 13.19 -26.76
C GLU A 295 -44.79 14.59 -26.34
N ASP A 296 -44.84 14.89 -25.04
CA ASP A 296 -45.16 16.24 -24.55
C ASP A 296 -44.10 17.27 -24.93
N LEU A 297 -42.82 16.91 -24.80
CA LEU A 297 -41.71 17.74 -25.24
C LEU A 297 -41.80 18.02 -26.74
N ILE A 298 -42.07 17.00 -27.57
CA ILE A 298 -42.29 17.16 -29.02
C ILE A 298 -43.39 18.18 -29.30
N ARG A 299 -44.55 18.09 -28.62
CA ARG A 299 -45.64 19.06 -28.80
C ARG A 299 -45.23 20.48 -28.44
N ARG A 300 -44.47 20.66 -27.34
CA ARG A 300 -44.02 21.98 -26.88
C ARG A 300 -42.97 22.61 -27.79
N VAL A 301 -42.03 21.82 -28.33
CA VAL A 301 -40.95 22.38 -29.16
C VAL A 301 -41.43 22.74 -30.57
N GLN A 302 -42.57 22.22 -31.03
CA GLN A 302 -43.12 22.54 -32.35
C GLN A 302 -43.37 24.04 -32.56
N SER A 303 -43.68 24.80 -31.50
CA SER A 303 -43.86 26.26 -31.59
C SER A 303 -42.55 27.04 -31.57
N CYS A 304 -41.40 26.39 -31.31
CA CYS A 304 -40.10 27.05 -31.29
C CYS A 304 -39.54 27.20 -32.71
N ARG A 305 -38.71 28.23 -32.94
CA ARG A 305 -38.01 28.46 -34.22
C ARG A 305 -37.25 27.23 -34.73
N ASN A 306 -36.58 26.52 -33.82
CA ASN A 306 -35.79 25.30 -34.12
C ASN A 306 -36.60 24.00 -33.95
N GLY A 307 -37.93 24.09 -33.77
CA GLY A 307 -38.79 22.98 -33.38
C GLY A 307 -38.69 21.76 -34.28
N ARG A 308 -38.69 21.95 -35.60
CA ARG A 308 -38.61 20.84 -36.58
C ARG A 308 -37.33 20.01 -36.40
N THR A 309 -36.19 20.66 -36.18
CA THR A 309 -34.90 20.00 -35.95
C THR A 309 -34.93 19.21 -34.64
N VAL A 310 -35.49 19.78 -33.57
CA VAL A 310 -35.60 19.10 -32.28
C VAL A 310 -36.54 17.89 -32.36
N VAL A 311 -37.67 18.01 -33.07
CA VAL A 311 -38.60 16.88 -33.28
C VAL A 311 -37.94 15.75 -34.06
N GLN A 312 -37.17 16.07 -35.11
CA GLN A 312 -36.43 15.07 -35.89
C GLN A 312 -35.37 14.37 -35.03
N LEU A 313 -34.58 15.14 -34.26
CA LEU A 313 -33.59 14.61 -33.33
C LEU A 313 -34.24 13.66 -32.32
N LEU A 314 -35.30 14.11 -31.63
CA LEU A 314 -36.01 13.30 -30.64
C LEU A 314 -36.57 12.03 -31.26
N THR A 315 -37.21 12.11 -32.42
CA THR A 315 -37.78 10.94 -33.11
C THR A 315 -36.70 9.91 -33.46
N HIS A 316 -35.51 10.37 -33.87
CA HIS A 316 -34.38 9.49 -34.21
C HIS A 316 -33.68 8.92 -32.97
N ALA A 317 -33.49 9.73 -31.93
CA ALA A 317 -32.76 9.36 -30.71
C ALA A 317 -33.63 8.60 -29.69
N TYR A 318 -34.96 8.67 -29.79
CA TYR A 318 -35.87 8.10 -28.79
C TYR A 318 -35.66 6.58 -28.53
N PRO A 319 -35.42 5.71 -29.53
CA PRO A 319 -35.13 4.30 -29.26
C PRO A 319 -33.92 4.09 -28.34
N GLU A 320 -32.87 4.90 -28.50
CA GLU A 320 -31.68 4.87 -27.66
C GLU A 320 -31.95 5.47 -26.27
N ILE A 321 -32.73 6.56 -26.19
CA ILE A 321 -33.20 7.12 -24.91
C ILE A 321 -34.01 6.08 -24.13
N GLU A 322 -34.92 5.37 -24.79
CA GLU A 322 -35.72 4.31 -24.18
C GLU A 322 -34.84 3.15 -23.70
N LYS A 323 -33.83 2.75 -24.47
CA LYS A 323 -32.85 1.74 -24.07
C LYS A 323 -32.10 2.18 -22.80
N ARG A 324 -31.55 3.40 -22.78
CA ARG A 324 -30.83 3.96 -21.63
C ARG A 324 -31.72 4.05 -20.39
N ARG A 325 -32.97 4.48 -20.53
CA ARG A 325 -33.94 4.49 -19.44
C ARG A 325 -34.19 3.10 -18.87
N LYS A 326 -34.39 2.08 -19.71
CA LYS A 326 -34.59 0.69 -19.27
C LYS A 326 -33.36 0.17 -18.52
N VAL A 327 -32.16 0.42 -19.04
CA VAL A 327 -30.90 0.05 -18.38
C VAL A 327 -30.75 0.76 -17.03
N ALA A 328 -31.01 2.07 -16.96
CA ALA A 328 -30.93 2.84 -15.72
C ALA A 328 -31.97 2.39 -14.67
N ALA A 329 -33.19 2.03 -15.10
CA ALA A 329 -34.21 1.47 -14.22
C ALA A 329 -33.76 0.11 -13.66
N TRP A 330 -33.27 -0.77 -14.51
CA TRP A 330 -32.74 -2.08 -14.11
C TRP A 330 -31.54 -1.96 -13.16
N LEU A 331 -30.59 -1.04 -13.44
CA LEU A 331 -29.44 -0.80 -12.56
C LEU A 331 -29.85 -0.29 -11.18
N ARG A 332 -30.85 0.60 -11.11
CA ARG A 332 -31.39 1.09 -9.82
C ARG A 332 -32.07 -0.04 -9.04
N GLU A 333 -32.84 -0.89 -9.71
CA GLU A 333 -33.44 -2.07 -9.09
C GLU A 333 -32.36 -3.03 -8.54
N GLN A 334 -31.31 -3.29 -9.31
CA GLN A 334 -30.20 -4.13 -8.85
C GLN A 334 -29.41 -3.48 -7.71
N ARG A 335 -29.19 -2.16 -7.75
CA ARG A 335 -28.59 -1.41 -6.63
C ARG A 335 -29.42 -1.60 -5.36
N ASP A 336 -30.73 -1.38 -5.44
CA ASP A 336 -31.61 -1.46 -4.29
C ASP A 336 -31.69 -2.89 -3.73
N ARG A 337 -31.70 -3.91 -4.62
CA ARG A 337 -31.57 -5.32 -4.24
C ARG A 337 -30.27 -5.60 -3.49
N LEU A 338 -29.13 -5.10 -3.98
CA LEU A 338 -27.82 -5.28 -3.34
C LEU A 338 -27.72 -4.52 -2.01
N LEU A 339 -28.30 -3.31 -1.91
CA LEU A 339 -28.37 -2.56 -0.66
C LEU A 339 -29.21 -3.28 0.41
N ALA A 340 -30.28 -3.97 0.00
CA ALA A 340 -31.17 -4.70 0.89
C ALA A 340 -30.58 -6.01 1.44
N LEU A 341 -29.45 -6.50 0.91
CA LEU A 341 -28.83 -7.74 1.39
C LEU A 341 -28.38 -7.61 2.86
N PRO A 342 -28.58 -8.65 3.70
CA PRO A 342 -28.10 -8.67 5.08
C PRO A 342 -26.59 -8.45 5.19
N LEU A 343 -26.14 -7.75 6.23
CA LEU A 343 -24.72 -7.57 6.52
C LEU A 343 -24.11 -8.90 7.00
N SER A 344 -23.61 -9.73 6.09
CA SER A 344 -23.02 -11.02 6.42
C SER A 344 -21.96 -11.51 5.43
N LEU A 345 -21.11 -12.44 5.88
CA LEU A 345 -20.13 -13.12 5.02
C LEU A 345 -20.83 -13.86 3.86
N ALA A 346 -21.94 -14.55 4.15
CA ALA A 346 -22.69 -15.31 3.15
C ALA A 346 -23.21 -14.41 2.03
N SER A 347 -23.86 -13.29 2.40
CA SER A 347 -24.36 -12.31 1.44
C SER A 347 -23.23 -11.66 0.63
N PHE A 348 -22.08 -11.36 1.26
CA PHE A 348 -20.93 -10.81 0.55
C PHE A 348 -20.35 -11.78 -0.48
N ARG A 349 -20.23 -13.06 -0.14
CA ARG A 349 -19.76 -14.10 -1.06
C ARG A 349 -20.75 -14.33 -2.21
N GLU A 350 -22.03 -14.49 -1.91
CA GLU A 350 -23.07 -14.79 -2.89
C GLU A 350 -23.32 -13.65 -3.88
N SER A 351 -23.18 -12.41 -3.42
CA SER A 351 -23.28 -11.20 -4.26
C SER A 351 -21.95 -10.82 -4.92
N ASN A 352 -20.92 -11.66 -4.80
CA ASN A 352 -19.58 -11.38 -5.30
C ASN A 352 -19.10 -9.97 -4.91
N GLY A 353 -19.08 -9.67 -3.61
CA GLY A 353 -18.66 -8.37 -3.10
C GLY A 353 -19.60 -7.21 -3.41
N LEU A 354 -20.92 -7.46 -3.46
CA LEU A 354 -21.94 -6.50 -3.92
C LEU A 354 -21.64 -5.95 -5.32
N SER A 355 -21.37 -6.85 -6.27
CA SER A 355 -21.17 -6.53 -7.67
C SER A 355 -22.12 -7.31 -8.58
N LEU A 356 -22.42 -6.74 -9.74
CA LEU A 356 -23.16 -7.45 -10.78
C LEU A 356 -22.19 -8.26 -11.62
N SER A 357 -22.62 -9.44 -12.06
CA SER A 357 -21.76 -10.30 -12.87
C SER A 357 -21.51 -9.71 -14.25
N HIS A 358 -20.34 -9.98 -14.83
CA HIS A 358 -20.02 -9.57 -16.20
C HIS A 358 -21.04 -10.09 -17.23
N GLU A 359 -21.63 -11.26 -16.98
CA GLU A 359 -22.66 -11.82 -17.85
C GLU A 359 -23.96 -11.00 -17.80
N GLU A 360 -24.42 -10.61 -16.62
CA GLU A 360 -25.61 -9.76 -16.45
C GLU A 360 -25.41 -8.39 -17.10
N LEU A 361 -24.24 -7.78 -16.91
CA LEU A 361 -23.90 -6.49 -17.51
C LEU A 361 -23.90 -6.58 -19.05
N ARG A 362 -23.28 -7.64 -19.61
CA ARG A 362 -23.25 -7.87 -21.05
C ARG A 362 -24.64 -8.15 -21.62
N ARG A 363 -25.47 -8.94 -20.93
CA ARG A 363 -26.83 -9.31 -21.38
C ARG A 363 -27.75 -8.10 -21.47
N ASN A 364 -27.54 -7.09 -20.63
CA ASN A 364 -28.35 -5.88 -20.58
C ASN A 364 -27.71 -4.68 -21.31
N ASP A 365 -26.65 -4.89 -22.10
CA ASP A 365 -25.90 -3.84 -22.80
C ASP A 365 -25.48 -2.68 -21.88
N VAL A 366 -25.09 -2.99 -20.64
CA VAL A 366 -24.71 -2.00 -19.65
C VAL A 366 -23.31 -1.47 -19.98
N THR A 367 -23.21 -0.15 -20.18
CA THR A 367 -21.90 0.50 -20.32
C THR A 367 -21.25 0.69 -18.96
N ARG A 368 -19.90 0.74 -18.93
CA ARG A 368 -19.15 1.03 -17.71
C ARG A 368 -19.60 2.36 -17.05
N VAL A 369 -19.87 3.38 -17.87
CA VAL A 369 -20.32 4.69 -17.38
C VAL A 369 -21.68 4.59 -16.68
N ALA A 370 -22.63 3.84 -17.23
CA ALA A 370 -23.93 3.63 -16.59
C ALA A 370 -23.80 2.82 -15.29
N TYR A 371 -22.97 1.78 -15.28
CA TYR A 371 -22.71 0.98 -14.08
C TYR A 371 -22.12 1.82 -12.94
N GLU A 372 -21.07 2.62 -13.21
CA GLU A 372 -20.44 3.46 -12.19
C GLU A 372 -21.40 4.52 -11.62
N ARG A 373 -22.21 5.14 -12.48
CA ARG A 373 -23.19 6.15 -12.08
C ARG A 373 -24.30 5.60 -11.20
N PHE A 374 -24.93 4.49 -11.60
CA PHE A 374 -26.12 3.98 -10.91
C PHE A 374 -25.82 2.97 -9.80
N VAL A 375 -24.67 2.29 -9.83
CA VAL A 375 -24.32 1.20 -8.92
C VAL A 375 -22.99 1.46 -8.20
N GLY A 376 -21.93 1.77 -8.95
CA GLY A 376 -20.54 1.82 -8.48
C GLY A 376 -20.35 2.58 -7.18
N ALA A 377 -20.55 3.91 -7.21
CA ALA A 377 -20.33 4.78 -6.06
C ALA A 377 -21.38 4.61 -4.95
N ALA A 378 -22.64 4.35 -5.33
CA ALA A 378 -23.75 4.23 -4.38
C ALA A 378 -23.62 3.02 -3.44
N LEU A 379 -22.96 1.94 -3.89
CA LEU A 379 -22.76 0.74 -3.08
C LEU A 379 -21.51 0.78 -2.20
N GLU A 380 -20.60 1.75 -2.38
CA GLU A 380 -19.30 1.72 -1.70
C GLU A 380 -19.42 1.73 -0.16
N PRO A 381 -20.24 2.59 0.47
CA PRO A 381 -20.44 2.54 1.93
C PRO A 381 -21.02 1.19 2.40
N ARG A 382 -21.90 0.58 1.58
CA ARG A 382 -22.47 -0.73 1.88
C ARG A 382 -21.44 -1.84 1.74
N ARG A 383 -20.54 -1.76 0.76
CA ARG A 383 -19.41 -2.69 0.58
C ARG A 383 -18.48 -2.66 1.79
N SER A 384 -18.10 -1.48 2.26
CA SER A 384 -17.24 -1.35 3.45
C SER A 384 -17.91 -1.97 4.69
N ALA A 385 -19.17 -1.63 4.96
CA ALA A 385 -19.91 -2.20 6.09
C ALA A 385 -20.06 -3.73 6.00
N MET A 386 -20.26 -4.26 4.79
CA MET A 386 -20.37 -5.70 4.53
C MET A 386 -19.02 -6.41 4.70
N GLU A 387 -17.92 -5.80 4.23
CA GLU A 387 -16.55 -6.30 4.39
C GLU A 387 -16.16 -6.36 5.88
N GLU A 388 -16.49 -5.33 6.66
CA GLU A 388 -16.28 -5.30 8.11
C GLU A 388 -17.08 -6.37 8.85
N ALA A 389 -18.37 -6.52 8.52
CA ALA A 389 -19.23 -7.56 9.10
C ALA A 389 -18.70 -8.97 8.77
N ALA A 390 -18.34 -9.21 7.52
CA ALA A 390 -17.77 -10.47 7.06
C ALA A 390 -16.43 -10.78 7.76
N ALA A 391 -15.55 -9.78 7.93
CA ALA A 391 -14.31 -9.94 8.69
C ALA A 391 -14.58 -10.24 10.18
N GLY A 392 -15.64 -9.65 10.75
CA GLY A 392 -16.14 -9.96 12.10
C GLY A 392 -16.55 -11.43 12.25
N GLU A 393 -17.34 -11.96 11.31
CA GLU A 393 -17.75 -13.36 11.30
C GLU A 393 -16.55 -14.31 11.16
N ILE A 394 -15.61 -14.02 10.26
CA ILE A 394 -14.39 -14.83 10.08
C ILE A 394 -13.55 -14.84 11.37
N ARG A 395 -13.43 -13.69 12.04
CA ARG A 395 -12.72 -13.59 13.32
C ARG A 395 -13.42 -14.42 14.40
N ALA A 396 -14.74 -14.35 14.49
CA ALA A 396 -15.52 -15.15 15.43
C ALA A 396 -15.40 -16.66 15.14
N ALA A 397 -15.39 -17.05 13.86
CA ALA A 397 -15.16 -18.42 13.44
C ALA A 397 -13.79 -18.91 13.93
N PHE A 398 -12.69 -18.22 13.61
CA PHE A 398 -11.36 -18.60 14.10
C PHE A 398 -11.25 -18.61 15.64
N ALA A 399 -11.96 -17.73 16.34
CA ALA A 399 -11.96 -17.70 17.81
C ALA A 399 -12.66 -18.92 18.43
N GLY A 400 -13.63 -19.51 17.72
CA GLY A 400 -14.31 -20.76 18.13
C GLY A 400 -13.57 -22.03 17.72
N GLU A 401 -12.52 -21.94 16.89
CA GLU A 401 -11.76 -23.09 16.43
C GLU A 401 -10.71 -23.58 17.44
N THR A 402 -10.42 -24.87 17.39
CA THR A 402 -9.37 -25.54 18.17
C THR A 402 -8.46 -26.32 17.24
N VAL A 403 -7.27 -26.70 17.69
CA VAL A 403 -6.34 -27.52 16.88
C VAL A 403 -6.97 -28.86 16.45
N ALA A 404 -7.94 -29.36 17.23
CA ALA A 404 -8.69 -30.56 16.91
C ALA A 404 -9.73 -30.36 15.79
N SER A 405 -10.41 -29.20 15.76
CA SER A 405 -11.44 -28.89 14.75
C SER A 405 -10.85 -28.28 13.47
N LEU A 406 -9.76 -27.51 13.60
CA LEU A 406 -9.02 -26.91 12.50
C LEU A 406 -7.51 -27.14 12.67
N PRO A 407 -6.95 -28.15 11.98
CA PRO A 407 -5.52 -28.38 11.95
C PRO A 407 -4.76 -27.14 11.44
N LEU A 408 -3.63 -26.82 12.08
CA LEU A 408 -2.87 -25.59 11.82
C LEU A 408 -2.46 -25.45 10.34
N GLY A 409 -2.03 -26.54 9.70
CA GLY A 409 -1.67 -26.55 8.27
C GLY A 409 -2.83 -26.29 7.31
N GLN A 410 -4.09 -26.37 7.78
CA GLN A 410 -5.30 -26.13 6.98
C GLN A 410 -5.93 -24.75 7.24
N ALA A 411 -5.39 -23.97 8.18
CA ALA A 411 -5.97 -22.68 8.57
C ALA A 411 -6.09 -21.71 7.39
N ARG A 412 -5.04 -21.60 6.56
CA ARG A 412 -5.08 -20.75 5.35
C ARG A 412 -6.04 -21.27 4.29
N SER A 413 -6.05 -22.58 4.01
CA SER A 413 -6.97 -23.16 3.01
C SER A 413 -8.44 -23.02 3.41
N ARG A 414 -8.74 -22.88 4.71
CA ARG A 414 -10.10 -22.61 5.18
C ARG A 414 -10.65 -21.29 4.66
N CYS A 415 -9.78 -20.30 4.43
CA CYS A 415 -10.18 -19.01 3.86
C CYS A 415 -10.77 -19.12 2.45
N GLU A 416 -10.32 -20.09 1.64
CA GLU A 416 -10.90 -20.33 0.31
C GLU A 416 -12.36 -20.81 0.42
N GLN A 417 -12.67 -21.61 1.45
CA GLN A 417 -14.03 -22.10 1.68
C GLN A 417 -14.97 -21.00 2.21
N TRP A 418 -14.45 -20.15 3.10
CA TRP A 418 -15.23 -19.07 3.71
C TRP A 418 -15.45 -17.89 2.77
N VAL A 419 -14.39 -17.41 2.11
CA VAL A 419 -14.47 -16.21 1.26
C VAL A 419 -14.84 -16.56 -0.18
N GLY A 420 -14.46 -17.75 -0.69
CA GLY A 420 -14.70 -18.15 -2.07
C GLY A 420 -13.62 -17.69 -3.05
N ARG A 421 -13.89 -17.79 -4.36
CA ARG A 421 -12.95 -17.40 -5.42
C ARG A 421 -12.93 -15.88 -5.62
N GLN A 422 -11.75 -15.27 -5.48
CA GLN A 422 -11.53 -13.81 -5.54
C GLN A 422 -11.38 -13.20 -6.96
N TRP A 423 -11.65 -13.95 -8.03
CA TRP A 423 -11.19 -13.58 -9.38
C TRP A 423 -11.85 -12.29 -9.89
N GLY A 424 -11.04 -11.24 -10.06
CA GLY A 424 -11.47 -9.94 -10.61
C GLY A 424 -12.27 -9.06 -9.65
N ASN A 425 -12.29 -9.37 -8.35
CA ASN A 425 -13.02 -8.59 -7.35
C ASN A 425 -12.10 -8.13 -6.20
N ASP A 426 -11.79 -6.84 -6.18
CA ASP A 426 -10.87 -6.25 -5.20
C ASP A 426 -11.39 -6.36 -3.76
N ALA A 427 -12.72 -6.30 -3.55
CA ALA A 427 -13.31 -6.36 -2.23
C ALA A 427 -13.20 -7.77 -1.62
N LEU A 428 -13.46 -8.82 -2.41
CA LEU A 428 -13.23 -10.19 -1.99
C LEU A 428 -11.74 -10.50 -1.80
N ALA A 429 -10.86 -9.94 -2.63
CA ALA A 429 -9.41 -10.10 -2.46
C ALA A 429 -8.91 -9.48 -1.14
N ARG A 430 -9.43 -8.30 -0.75
CA ARG A 430 -9.13 -7.69 0.56
C ARG A 430 -9.66 -8.52 1.72
N LEU A 431 -10.88 -9.04 1.62
CA LEU A 431 -11.44 -9.92 2.65
C LEU A 431 -10.64 -11.22 2.76
N TYR A 432 -10.21 -11.81 1.63
CA TYR A 432 -9.37 -13.00 1.61
C TYR A 432 -8.04 -12.75 2.33
N LYS A 433 -7.38 -11.62 2.04
CA LYS A 433 -6.16 -11.19 2.75
C LYS A 433 -6.40 -11.03 4.25
N THR A 434 -7.54 -10.45 4.63
CA THR A 434 -7.92 -10.31 6.04
C THR A 434 -8.11 -11.68 6.69
N CYS A 435 -8.76 -12.62 6.01
CA CYS A 435 -8.91 -14.00 6.47
C CYS A 435 -7.56 -14.69 6.64
N THR A 436 -6.64 -14.60 5.68
CA THR A 436 -5.33 -15.24 5.78
C THR A 436 -4.49 -14.67 6.93
N ASN A 437 -4.61 -13.36 7.21
CA ASN A 437 -3.97 -12.76 8.37
C ASN A 437 -4.56 -13.29 9.69
N LEU A 438 -5.88 -13.49 9.75
CA LEU A 438 -6.54 -14.10 10.91
C LEU A 438 -6.15 -15.58 11.07
N ALA A 439 -6.00 -16.31 9.97
CA ALA A 439 -5.51 -17.69 9.96
C ALA A 439 -4.09 -17.78 10.54
N ASP A 440 -3.20 -16.88 10.12
CA ASP A 440 -1.83 -16.81 10.66
C ASP A 440 -1.84 -16.46 12.16
N ALA A 441 -2.68 -15.52 12.59
CA ALA A 441 -2.83 -15.18 14.00
C ALA A 441 -3.38 -16.35 14.84
N TYR A 442 -4.30 -17.14 14.28
CA TYR A 442 -4.79 -18.37 14.90
C TYR A 442 -3.67 -19.39 15.08
N VAL A 443 -2.86 -19.63 14.03
CA VAL A 443 -1.71 -20.54 14.08
C VAL A 443 -0.69 -20.09 15.11
N ASP A 444 -0.26 -18.83 15.07
CA ASP A 444 0.68 -18.26 16.04
C ASP A 444 0.14 -18.34 17.48
N GLY A 445 -1.15 -18.06 17.68
CA GLY A 445 -1.80 -18.16 18.98
C GLY A 445 -1.83 -19.60 19.52
N ALA A 446 -2.07 -20.59 18.66
CA ALA A 446 -2.05 -22.00 19.04
C ALA A 446 -0.62 -22.46 19.38
N ILE A 447 0.37 -22.09 18.57
CA ILE A 447 1.78 -22.37 18.82
C ILE A 447 2.23 -21.77 20.15
N ARG A 448 1.91 -20.50 20.42
CA ARG A 448 2.24 -19.85 21.71
C ARG A 448 1.62 -20.56 22.91
N ARG A 449 0.40 -21.09 22.80
CA ARG A 449 -0.23 -21.88 23.89
C ARG A 449 0.50 -23.20 24.15
N SER A 450 0.86 -23.93 23.10
CA SER A 450 1.71 -25.13 23.24
C SER A 450 3.05 -24.76 23.90
N PHE A 451 3.68 -23.69 23.46
CA PHE A 451 4.98 -23.26 23.98
C PHE A 451 4.92 -22.84 25.43
N GLN A 452 3.86 -22.14 25.85
CA GLN A 452 3.67 -21.78 27.25
C GLN A 452 3.59 -23.02 28.14
N ALA A 453 2.85 -24.06 27.71
CA ALA A 453 2.80 -25.33 28.42
C ALA A 453 4.16 -26.07 28.43
N GLN A 454 4.96 -25.94 27.38
CA GLN A 454 6.34 -26.46 27.36
C GLN A 454 7.26 -25.71 28.32
N VAL A 455 7.19 -24.38 28.34
CA VAL A 455 7.95 -23.53 29.27
C VAL A 455 7.64 -23.90 30.71
N GLU A 456 6.35 -24.01 31.07
CA GLU A 456 5.93 -24.40 32.43
C GLU A 456 6.45 -25.79 32.81
N ARG A 457 6.41 -26.76 31.89
CA ARG A 457 7.02 -28.09 32.11
C ARG A 457 8.53 -28.00 32.33
N ILE A 458 9.24 -27.18 31.56
CA ILE A 458 10.69 -27.00 31.67
C ILE A 458 11.05 -26.29 32.98
N GLU A 459 10.28 -25.28 33.38
CA GLU A 459 10.49 -24.54 34.62
C GLU A 459 10.28 -25.45 35.84
N ALA A 460 9.24 -26.31 35.81
CA ALA A 460 8.97 -27.29 36.86
C ALA A 460 9.93 -28.50 36.86
N ALA A 461 10.60 -28.78 35.74
CA ALA A 461 11.48 -29.94 35.62
C ALA A 461 12.74 -29.80 36.51
N PRO A 462 13.26 -30.92 37.08
CA PRO A 462 14.52 -30.92 37.82
C PRO A 462 15.67 -30.36 36.97
N LYS A 463 16.47 -29.46 37.55
CA LYS A 463 17.64 -28.84 36.89
C LYS A 463 18.88 -29.73 36.99
N THR A 464 18.74 -30.99 36.58
CA THR A 464 19.76 -32.05 36.66
C THR A 464 20.02 -32.66 35.28
N PHE A 465 21.04 -33.49 35.15
CA PHE A 465 21.32 -34.22 33.91
C PHE A 465 20.11 -35.06 33.46
N GLU A 466 19.49 -35.78 34.40
CA GLU A 466 18.32 -36.61 34.11
C GLU A 466 17.09 -35.77 33.76
N GLY A 467 16.93 -34.59 34.38
CA GLY A 467 15.89 -33.63 34.03
C GLY A 467 16.02 -33.14 32.59
N LEU A 468 17.23 -32.76 32.16
CA LEU A 468 17.51 -32.42 30.77
C LEU A 468 17.19 -33.58 29.83
N ARG A 469 17.67 -34.80 30.12
CA ARG A 469 17.48 -35.98 29.27
C ARG A 469 16.00 -36.35 29.09
N SER A 470 15.20 -36.26 30.16
CA SER A 470 13.78 -36.63 30.17
C SER A 470 12.86 -35.56 29.57
N HIS A 471 13.30 -34.30 29.48
CA HIS A 471 12.51 -33.16 29.00
C HIS A 471 13.11 -32.56 27.72
N ASN A 472 13.51 -33.41 26.78
CA ASN A 472 14.03 -33.02 25.46
C ASN A 472 15.13 -31.94 25.54
N TRP A 473 16.04 -32.05 26.51
CA TRP A 473 17.13 -31.10 26.74
C TRP A 473 16.68 -29.64 26.92
N PHE A 474 15.44 -29.45 27.37
CA PHE A 474 14.76 -28.15 27.45
C PHE A 474 14.75 -27.39 26.12
N GLN A 475 14.74 -28.13 25.01
CA GLN A 475 14.56 -27.60 23.66
C GLN A 475 13.08 -27.59 23.30
N MET A 476 12.74 -26.74 22.34
CA MET A 476 11.40 -26.67 21.79
C MET A 476 11.03 -27.99 21.11
N ASP A 477 9.91 -28.56 21.52
CA ASP A 477 9.28 -29.67 20.84
C ASP A 477 8.24 -29.13 19.85
N THR A 478 8.27 -29.60 18.61
CA THR A 478 7.34 -29.21 17.55
C THR A 478 6.46 -30.38 17.09
N SER A 479 6.58 -31.54 17.73
CA SER A 479 5.84 -32.75 17.35
C SER A 479 4.33 -32.58 17.51
N ASP A 480 3.89 -31.76 18.46
CA ASP A 480 2.49 -31.41 18.72
C ASP A 480 1.91 -30.35 17.76
N LEU A 481 2.75 -29.75 16.91
CA LEU A 481 2.34 -28.70 15.96
C LEU A 481 1.84 -29.25 14.62
N ALA A 482 1.76 -30.58 14.46
CA ALA A 482 1.19 -31.25 13.28
C ALA A 482 1.71 -30.71 11.92
N GLY A 483 3.02 -30.39 11.85
CA GLY A 483 3.68 -29.87 10.65
C GLY A 483 3.66 -28.34 10.51
N ALA A 484 3.05 -27.60 11.44
CA ALA A 484 3.23 -26.15 11.53
C ALA A 484 4.61 -25.83 12.12
N TYR A 485 5.35 -24.93 11.48
CA TYR A 485 6.66 -24.48 11.94
C TYR A 485 6.53 -23.13 12.64
N PRO A 486 7.11 -22.97 13.84
CA PRO A 486 7.14 -21.67 14.51
C PRO A 486 7.97 -20.67 13.72
N SER A 487 7.51 -19.41 13.70
CA SER A 487 8.30 -18.33 13.14
C SER A 487 9.55 -18.07 13.98
N ALA A 488 10.58 -17.46 13.39
CA ALA A 488 11.81 -17.11 14.09
C ALA A 488 11.57 -16.26 15.35
N ALA A 489 10.54 -15.39 15.33
CA ALA A 489 10.16 -14.57 16.46
C ALA A 489 9.63 -15.40 17.64
N ILE A 490 8.75 -16.37 17.37
CA ILE A 490 8.22 -17.25 18.43
C ILE A 490 9.32 -18.19 18.95
N SER A 491 10.19 -18.70 18.07
CA SER A 491 11.36 -19.49 18.45
C SER A 491 12.33 -18.72 19.36
N ALA A 492 12.56 -17.43 19.07
CA ALA A 492 13.37 -16.57 19.93
C ALA A 492 12.69 -16.29 21.28
N GLU A 493 11.37 -16.05 21.29
CA GLU A 493 10.59 -15.86 22.52
C GLU A 493 10.71 -17.07 23.47
N PHE A 494 10.50 -18.28 22.95
CA PHE A 494 10.65 -19.52 23.72
C PHE A 494 12.06 -19.67 24.28
N ASN A 495 13.09 -19.53 23.43
CA ASN A 495 14.48 -19.67 23.85
C ASN A 495 14.85 -18.64 24.93
N GLY A 496 14.32 -17.41 24.83
CA GLY A 496 14.49 -16.40 25.86
C GLY A 496 13.89 -16.81 27.21
N LYS A 497 12.66 -17.35 27.21
CA LYS A 497 11.96 -17.80 28.43
C LYS A 497 12.69 -18.95 29.13
N VAL A 498 13.17 -19.94 28.37
CA VAL A 498 13.83 -21.12 28.97
C VAL A 498 15.34 -20.95 29.20
N ALA A 499 15.94 -19.85 28.76
CA ALA A 499 17.39 -19.64 28.80
C ALA A 499 17.98 -19.78 30.21
N ALA A 500 17.33 -19.19 31.22
CA ALA A 500 17.80 -19.26 32.61
C ALA A 500 17.74 -20.69 33.16
N ALA A 501 16.60 -21.36 33.00
CA ALA A 501 16.41 -22.75 33.40
C ALA A 501 17.40 -23.69 32.70
N ARG A 502 17.65 -23.48 31.40
CA ARG A 502 18.60 -24.26 30.60
C ARG A 502 20.04 -24.03 31.05
N ALA A 503 20.45 -22.78 31.28
CA ALA A 503 21.79 -22.45 31.77
C ALA A 503 22.05 -23.01 33.18
N GLU A 504 21.07 -22.94 34.07
CA GLU A 504 21.16 -23.54 35.40
C GLU A 504 21.31 -25.06 35.32
N ALA A 505 20.41 -25.73 34.60
CA ALA A 505 20.49 -27.17 34.41
C ALA A 505 21.79 -27.61 33.74
N ALA A 506 22.32 -26.83 32.78
CA ALA A 506 23.59 -27.12 32.14
C ALA A 506 24.78 -27.07 33.12
N ARG A 507 24.82 -26.10 34.04
CA ARG A 507 25.86 -26.04 35.08
C ARG A 507 25.76 -27.23 36.03
N THR A 508 24.56 -27.49 36.56
CA THR A 508 24.34 -28.61 37.50
C THR A 508 24.64 -29.95 36.83
N ALA A 509 24.12 -30.19 35.63
CA ALA A 509 24.36 -31.42 34.89
C ALA A 509 25.84 -31.63 34.57
N ARG A 510 26.58 -30.56 34.24
CA ARG A 510 28.03 -30.64 34.04
C ARG A 510 28.73 -31.13 35.31
N GLU A 511 28.43 -30.54 36.46
CA GLU A 511 29.02 -30.95 37.74
C GLU A 511 28.64 -32.40 38.11
N GLU A 512 27.40 -32.81 37.85
CA GLU A 512 26.94 -34.18 38.04
C GLU A 512 27.69 -35.16 37.14
N VAL A 513 27.90 -34.82 35.87
CA VAL A 513 28.67 -35.62 34.91
C VAL A 513 30.12 -35.76 35.37
N GLU A 514 30.79 -34.66 35.69
CA GLU A 514 32.18 -34.66 36.17
C GLU A 514 32.32 -35.50 37.45
N ARG A 515 31.39 -35.35 38.40
CA ARG A 515 31.37 -36.13 39.65
C ARG A 515 31.10 -37.62 39.41
N ALA A 516 30.16 -37.96 38.53
CA ALA A 516 29.84 -39.34 38.20
C ALA A 516 31.03 -40.06 37.57
N PHE A 517 31.70 -39.44 36.58
CA PHE A 517 32.90 -40.01 35.96
C PHE A 517 34.08 -40.09 36.93
N ALA A 518 34.23 -39.14 37.86
CA ALA A 518 35.28 -39.21 38.88
C ALA A 518 35.05 -40.38 39.85
N ALA A 519 33.83 -40.54 40.36
CA ALA A 519 33.46 -41.55 41.36
C ALA A 519 33.28 -42.97 40.77
N ALA A 520 33.12 -43.11 39.46
CA ALA A 520 32.92 -44.39 38.82
C ALA A 520 34.12 -45.33 39.03
N ASP A 521 33.82 -46.57 39.43
CA ASP A 521 34.81 -47.64 39.53
C ASP A 521 35.14 -48.16 38.11
N PRO A 522 36.40 -48.04 37.66
CA PRO A 522 36.82 -48.55 36.35
C PRO A 522 36.63 -50.06 36.16
N LEU A 523 36.60 -50.85 37.25
CA LEU A 523 36.50 -52.31 37.20
C LEU A 523 35.09 -52.85 37.46
N ALA A 524 34.11 -52.00 37.77
CA ALA A 524 32.74 -52.44 37.99
C ALA A 524 32.16 -53.18 36.76
N GLU A 525 31.52 -54.32 37.01
CA GLU A 525 30.85 -55.15 35.99
C GLU A 525 29.39 -54.74 35.72
N ALA A 526 28.80 -53.94 36.61
CA ALA A 526 27.40 -53.50 36.54
C ALA A 526 27.14 -52.51 35.38
N PRO A 527 25.89 -52.43 34.87
CA PRO A 527 25.53 -51.47 33.83
C PRO A 527 25.81 -50.04 34.30
N GLU A 528 26.66 -49.35 33.54
CA GLU A 528 27.03 -47.95 33.77
C GLU A 528 25.78 -47.08 33.86
N ALA A 529 25.65 -46.29 34.94
CA ALA A 529 24.56 -45.34 35.11
C ALA A 529 24.36 -44.49 33.83
N PRO A 530 23.12 -44.11 33.45
CA PRO A 530 22.85 -43.41 32.19
C PRO A 530 23.74 -42.17 31.95
N ILE A 531 24.12 -41.47 33.03
CA ILE A 531 25.02 -40.31 32.99
C ILE A 531 26.43 -40.65 32.48
N LEU A 532 26.94 -41.87 32.71
CA LEU A 532 28.24 -42.31 32.20
C LEU A 532 28.19 -42.68 30.69
N GLN A 533 26.99 -42.87 30.16
CA GLN A 533 26.76 -43.18 28.74
C GLN A 533 26.56 -41.92 27.89
N CYS A 534 26.56 -40.73 28.50
CA CYS A 534 26.21 -39.49 27.83
C CYS A 534 27.14 -39.13 26.65
N GLY A 535 28.40 -39.59 26.65
CA GLY A 535 29.34 -39.40 25.53
C GLY A 535 29.09 -40.30 24.31
N ARG A 536 28.16 -41.28 24.40
CA ARG A 536 27.89 -42.28 23.34
C ARG A 536 26.61 -42.01 22.53
N GLY A 537 25.77 -41.05 22.94
CA GLY A 537 24.49 -40.73 22.30
C GLY A 537 24.49 -39.43 21.46
N LEU A 538 23.36 -39.15 20.80
CA LEU A 538 23.08 -37.85 20.17
C LEU A 538 22.94 -36.79 21.27
N LEU A 539 23.95 -35.93 21.36
CA LEU A 539 23.95 -34.78 22.25
C LEU A 539 23.41 -33.55 21.51
N PRO A 540 22.67 -32.67 22.19
CA PRO A 540 22.09 -31.48 21.57
C PRO A 540 23.18 -30.51 21.07
N SER A 541 22.90 -29.81 19.98
CA SER A 541 23.79 -28.82 19.36
C SER A 541 23.67 -27.40 19.94
N ASP A 542 22.78 -27.20 20.92
CA ASP A 542 22.57 -25.89 21.54
C ASP A 542 23.83 -25.40 22.29
N GLU A 543 24.25 -24.16 22.03
CA GLU A 543 25.46 -23.59 22.62
C GLU A 543 25.44 -23.56 24.16
N THR A 544 24.27 -23.40 24.77
CA THR A 544 24.15 -23.36 26.24
C THR A 544 24.39 -24.74 26.87
N LEU A 545 24.17 -25.82 26.11
CA LEU A 545 24.40 -27.19 26.55
C LEU A 545 25.79 -27.71 26.21
N ARG A 546 26.56 -26.96 25.40
CA ARG A 546 27.94 -27.31 25.01
C ARG A 546 28.83 -27.70 26.21
N PRO A 547 28.81 -27.02 27.38
CA PRO A 547 29.63 -27.43 28.51
C PRO A 547 29.32 -28.84 29.03
N VAL A 548 28.05 -29.27 29.00
CA VAL A 548 27.65 -30.63 29.39
C VAL A 548 28.15 -31.64 28.35
N VAL A 549 28.02 -31.31 27.07
CA VAL A 549 28.50 -32.14 25.94
C VAL A 549 30.01 -32.36 26.04
N GLU A 550 30.77 -31.30 26.33
CA GLU A 550 32.21 -31.35 26.51
C GLU A 550 32.60 -32.17 27.75
N ALA A 551 31.90 -31.99 28.87
CA ALA A 551 32.11 -32.78 30.09
C ALA A 551 31.85 -34.28 29.86
N CYS A 552 30.78 -34.61 29.12
CA CYS A 552 30.48 -35.99 28.73
C CYS A 552 31.60 -36.61 27.88
N ARG A 553 32.05 -35.91 26.84
CA ARG A 553 33.13 -36.40 25.95
C ARG A 553 34.46 -36.50 26.67
N ALA A 554 34.79 -35.55 27.53
CA ALA A 554 36.01 -35.57 28.33
C ALA A 554 35.96 -36.70 29.37
N GLY A 555 34.85 -36.80 30.11
CA GLY A 555 34.61 -37.82 31.11
C GLY A 555 34.70 -39.24 30.56
N THR A 556 34.04 -39.52 29.42
CA THR A 556 34.13 -40.82 28.74
C THR A 556 35.57 -41.17 28.38
N ARG A 557 36.33 -40.25 27.77
CA ARG A 557 37.74 -40.50 27.40
C ARG A 557 38.61 -40.79 28.62
N THR A 558 38.48 -39.99 29.68
CA THR A 558 39.25 -40.16 30.92
C THR A 558 38.87 -41.45 31.64
N PHE A 559 37.58 -41.80 31.66
CA PHE A 559 37.10 -43.04 32.27
C PHE A 559 37.57 -44.28 31.51
N ASP A 560 37.51 -44.27 30.18
CA ASP A 560 38.02 -45.36 29.34
C ASP A 560 39.54 -45.54 29.53
N ALA A 561 40.31 -44.45 29.68
CA ALA A 561 41.73 -44.49 30.01
C ALA A 561 42.00 -45.12 31.39
N ARG A 562 41.30 -44.65 32.44
CA ARG A 562 41.38 -45.21 33.80
C ARG A 562 41.01 -46.69 33.83
N ARG A 563 39.98 -47.09 33.08
CA ARG A 563 39.56 -48.49 32.92
C ARG A 563 40.62 -49.33 32.21
N GLY A 564 41.22 -48.80 31.15
CA GLY A 564 42.32 -49.46 30.45
C GLY A 564 43.56 -49.65 31.33
N GLU A 565 43.87 -48.70 32.21
CA GLU A 565 44.97 -48.77 33.17
C GLU A 565 44.69 -49.75 34.33
N ALA A 566 43.50 -49.68 34.94
CA ALA A 566 43.10 -50.58 36.03
C ALA A 566 43.08 -52.05 35.57
N ARG A 567 42.54 -52.32 34.38
CA ARG A 567 42.58 -53.67 33.77
C ARG A 567 43.99 -54.15 33.48
N CYS A 568 44.85 -53.26 32.98
CA CYS A 568 46.27 -53.56 32.76
C CYS A 568 46.96 -53.93 34.08
N LYS A 569 46.74 -53.18 35.17
CA LYS A 569 47.29 -53.50 36.48
C LYS A 569 46.82 -54.86 36.99
N GLN A 570 45.50 -55.12 36.98
CA GLN A 570 44.92 -56.39 37.41
C GLN A 570 45.44 -57.57 36.56
N ALA A 571 45.57 -57.37 35.25
CA ALA A 571 46.09 -58.40 34.36
C ALA A 571 47.58 -58.67 34.57
N LEU A 572 48.40 -57.66 34.86
CA LEU A 572 49.81 -57.86 35.20
C LEU A 572 49.95 -58.66 36.50
N GLU A 573 49.20 -58.31 37.54
CA GLU A 573 49.17 -59.04 38.81
C GLU A 573 48.68 -60.49 38.63
N ALA A 574 47.64 -60.69 37.83
CA ALA A 574 47.09 -62.03 37.53
C ALA A 574 47.91 -62.83 36.52
N SER A 575 48.83 -62.21 35.79
CA SER A 575 49.58 -62.87 34.71
C SER A 575 50.54 -63.93 35.22
N GLY A 576 51.00 -63.87 36.48
CA GLY A 576 52.01 -64.78 37.02
C GLY A 576 53.42 -64.60 36.43
N ALA A 577 53.64 -63.59 35.57
CA ALA A 577 54.96 -63.27 35.05
C ALA A 577 55.83 -62.59 36.13
N GLY A 578 57.03 -63.11 36.36
CA GLY A 578 58.02 -62.44 37.22
C GLY A 578 58.60 -61.17 36.58
N ASP A 579 59.20 -60.31 37.40
CA ASP A 579 59.74 -59.00 36.98
C ASP A 579 60.69 -59.08 35.77
N GLY A 580 61.51 -60.13 35.70
CA GLY A 580 62.43 -60.36 34.58
C GLY A 580 61.73 -60.68 33.25
N LEU A 581 60.58 -61.35 33.28
CA LEU A 581 59.78 -61.63 32.08
C LEU A 581 58.96 -60.40 31.67
N LEU A 582 58.40 -59.67 32.64
CA LEU A 582 57.65 -58.43 32.38
C LEU A 582 58.52 -57.30 31.80
N ALA A 583 59.82 -57.27 32.15
CA ALA A 583 60.80 -56.35 31.58
C ALA A 583 61.29 -56.75 30.17
N GLY A 584 60.90 -57.93 29.68
CA GLY A 584 61.36 -58.50 28.42
C GLY A 584 60.45 -58.24 27.20
N THR A 585 60.83 -58.84 26.07
CA THR A 585 60.01 -58.87 24.84
C THR A 585 59.68 -60.30 24.43
N ILE A 586 58.56 -60.50 23.73
CA ILE A 586 58.19 -61.80 23.13
C ILE A 586 58.19 -61.66 21.60
N ARG A 587 59.01 -62.48 20.95
CA ARG A 587 59.13 -62.58 19.49
C ARG A 587 58.26 -63.71 18.94
N SER A 588 57.74 -63.55 17.73
CA SER A 588 56.92 -64.58 17.07
C SER A 588 57.71 -65.83 16.68
N SER A 589 59.04 -65.73 16.57
CA SER A 589 59.98 -66.86 16.51
C SER A 589 61.39 -66.39 16.87
N ALA A 590 62.33 -67.33 17.06
CA ALA A 590 63.72 -67.00 17.34
C ALA A 590 64.45 -66.30 16.16
N SER A 591 63.94 -66.42 14.94
CA SER A 591 64.51 -65.79 13.73
C SER A 591 64.06 -64.33 13.53
N VAL A 592 63.05 -63.87 14.28
CA VAL A 592 62.56 -62.49 14.20
C VAL A 592 63.43 -61.57 15.06
N GLN A 593 63.75 -60.39 14.56
CA GLN A 593 64.72 -59.48 15.20
C GLN A 593 64.15 -58.69 16.38
N ALA A 594 62.84 -58.41 16.38
CA ALA A 594 62.18 -57.61 17.40
C ALA A 594 60.81 -58.20 17.76
N GLY A 595 60.38 -58.03 19.02
CA GLY A 595 59.08 -58.46 19.49
C GLY A 595 58.46 -57.41 20.41
N PRO A 596 57.12 -57.39 20.57
CA PRO A 596 56.48 -56.46 21.49
C PRO A 596 56.88 -56.73 22.95
N PRO A 597 56.97 -55.69 23.79
CA PRO A 597 57.19 -55.85 25.22
C PRO A 597 56.12 -56.72 25.88
N VAL A 598 56.52 -57.63 26.76
CA VAL A 598 55.60 -58.55 27.46
C VAL A 598 54.52 -57.79 28.21
N ARG A 599 54.90 -56.70 28.88
CA ARG A 599 53.97 -55.80 29.58
C ARG A 599 52.91 -55.20 28.64
N ARG A 600 53.28 -54.86 27.40
CA ARG A 600 52.31 -54.35 26.39
C ARG A 600 51.36 -55.44 25.94
N ILE A 601 51.86 -56.67 25.72
CA ILE A 601 51.03 -57.83 25.36
C ILE A 601 49.98 -58.09 26.44
N VAL A 602 50.38 -58.17 27.71
CA VAL A 602 49.45 -58.45 28.83
C VAL A 602 48.41 -57.34 28.97
N CYS A 603 48.83 -56.08 28.93
CA CYS A 603 47.93 -54.94 29.10
C CYS A 603 47.00 -54.70 27.90
N GLY A 604 47.49 -54.87 26.68
CA GLY A 604 46.68 -54.72 25.48
C GLY A 604 45.67 -55.86 25.32
N ALA A 605 46.06 -57.09 25.70
CA ALA A 605 45.15 -58.23 25.80
C ALA A 605 44.01 -57.97 26.82
N ALA A 606 44.35 -57.48 28.01
CA ALA A 606 43.37 -57.18 29.06
C ALA A 606 42.33 -56.13 28.63
N ARG A 607 42.74 -55.14 27.84
CA ARG A 607 41.83 -54.14 27.24
C ARG A 607 40.85 -54.76 26.25
N GLN A 608 41.25 -55.83 25.57
CA GLN A 608 40.42 -56.63 24.66
C GLN A 608 39.66 -57.76 25.38
N LYS A 609 39.67 -57.79 26.72
CA LYS A 609 39.09 -58.86 27.55
C LYS A 609 39.72 -60.25 27.34
N VAL A 610 40.95 -60.28 26.85
CA VAL A 610 41.76 -61.50 26.72
C VAL A 610 42.69 -61.60 27.93
N SER A 611 42.72 -62.75 28.59
CA SER A 611 43.64 -63.01 29.70
C SER A 611 44.93 -63.64 29.19
N VAL A 612 46.08 -63.08 29.56
CA VAL A 612 47.41 -63.63 29.25
C VAL A 612 48.08 -64.01 30.57
N THR A 613 48.44 -65.28 30.71
CA THR A 613 49.06 -65.82 31.91
C THR A 613 50.31 -66.62 31.57
N PHE A 614 51.25 -66.67 32.51
CA PHE A 614 52.54 -67.34 32.41
C PHE A 614 52.67 -68.35 33.56
N PRO A 615 52.09 -69.55 33.41
CA PRO A 615 52.05 -70.52 34.50
C PRO A 615 53.43 -71.12 34.77
N ALA A 616 53.87 -71.11 36.03
CA ALA A 616 55.04 -71.85 36.48
C ALA A 616 54.71 -73.35 36.57
N SER A 617 54.90 -74.09 35.48
CA SER A 617 54.66 -75.54 35.45
C SER A 617 55.76 -76.27 34.67
N GLY A 618 56.23 -77.43 35.19
CA GLY A 618 57.20 -78.32 34.52
C GLY A 618 58.58 -78.42 35.19
N MET A 619 59.31 -79.51 34.88
CA MET A 619 60.61 -79.88 35.47
C MET A 619 61.79 -78.95 35.09
N LEU A 620 61.57 -77.89 34.30
CA LEU A 620 62.58 -76.97 33.73
C LEU A 620 62.08 -75.51 33.66
N TRP A 621 61.22 -75.08 34.57
CA TRP A 621 60.61 -73.73 34.57
C TRP A 621 61.64 -72.57 34.67
N TRP A 622 62.90 -72.85 35.00
CA TRP A 622 64.00 -71.88 34.99
C TRP A 622 64.64 -71.65 33.62
N SER A 623 64.35 -72.49 32.61
CA SER A 623 64.93 -72.38 31.25
C SER A 623 63.90 -72.31 30.12
N LYS A 624 62.63 -72.66 30.40
CA LYS A 624 61.49 -72.49 29.48
C LYS A 624 60.28 -71.95 30.22
N GLN A 625 59.46 -71.16 29.54
CA GLN A 625 58.26 -70.55 30.10
C GLN A 625 57.04 -70.88 29.24
N PHE A 626 55.84 -70.85 29.81
CA PHE A 626 54.61 -71.00 29.03
C PHE A 626 53.88 -69.66 28.96
N MET A 627 53.26 -69.38 27.82
CA MET A 627 52.29 -68.29 27.68
C MET A 627 50.94 -68.89 27.32
N GLU A 628 49.97 -68.71 28.20
CA GLU A 628 48.59 -69.14 28.02
C GLU A 628 47.69 -67.93 27.80
N LEU A 629 46.98 -67.94 26.68
CA LEU A 629 45.93 -66.99 26.35
C LEU A 629 44.57 -67.61 26.57
N ARG A 630 43.69 -66.89 27.25
CA ARG A 630 42.27 -67.20 27.36
C ARG A 630 41.47 -66.10 26.70
N LEU A 631 40.74 -66.46 25.66
CA LEU A 631 39.85 -65.56 24.95
C LEU A 631 38.57 -65.32 25.79
N PRO A 632 37.83 -64.22 25.53
CA PRO A 632 36.57 -63.95 26.23
C PRO A 632 35.60 -65.12 26.08
N ASP A 633 34.80 -65.38 27.12
CA ASP A 633 33.78 -66.43 27.09
C ASP A 633 32.77 -66.17 25.95
N ASP A 634 32.65 -67.14 25.05
CA ASP A 634 31.64 -67.17 24.01
C ASP A 634 30.47 -68.05 24.51
N PRO A 635 29.26 -67.50 24.69
CA PRO A 635 28.11 -68.27 25.18
C PRO A 635 27.71 -69.43 24.28
N ARG A 636 28.27 -69.52 23.05
CA ARG A 636 28.06 -70.63 22.12
C ARG A 636 29.08 -71.77 22.27
N ARG A 637 30.12 -71.63 23.11
CA ARG A 637 31.16 -72.64 23.33
C ARG A 637 31.01 -73.31 24.69
N THR A 638 31.17 -74.63 24.72
CA THR A 638 31.10 -75.45 25.94
C THR A 638 32.41 -75.50 26.72
N GLN A 639 33.52 -75.02 26.15
CA GLN A 639 34.82 -74.92 26.81
C GLN A 639 35.48 -73.56 26.52
N PRO A 640 36.22 -72.98 27.49
CA PRO A 640 36.94 -71.73 27.29
C PRO A 640 37.99 -71.90 26.19
N ALA A 641 38.06 -70.90 25.30
CA ALA A 641 38.99 -70.92 24.19
C ALA A 641 40.39 -70.49 24.66
N THR A 642 41.30 -71.45 24.69
CA THR A 642 42.65 -71.28 25.21
C THR A 642 43.72 -71.67 24.20
N ILE A 643 44.83 -70.95 24.23
CA ILE A 643 46.01 -71.18 23.39
C ILE A 643 47.22 -71.13 24.31
N ARG A 644 48.01 -72.20 24.35
CA ARG A 644 49.21 -72.32 25.19
C ARG A 644 50.44 -72.50 24.32
N TRP A 645 51.38 -71.57 24.46
CA TRP A 645 52.66 -71.56 23.76
C TRP A 645 53.82 -71.82 24.70
N LEU A 646 54.81 -72.55 24.21
CA LEU A 646 56.13 -72.67 24.82
C LEU A 646 56.99 -71.48 24.40
N LEU A 647 57.57 -70.80 25.39
CA LEU A 647 58.53 -69.71 25.26
C LEU A 647 59.94 -70.21 25.58
N GLU A 648 60.89 -69.87 24.71
CA GLU A 648 62.31 -70.17 24.88
C GLU A 648 63.13 -68.87 24.84
N PRO A 649 64.21 -68.76 25.64
CA PRO A 649 65.08 -67.59 25.63
C PRO A 649 65.80 -67.48 24.29
N VAL A 650 65.89 -66.25 23.76
CA VAL A 650 66.62 -65.99 22.51
C VAL A 650 68.13 -65.96 22.79
N ALA A 651 68.90 -66.75 22.04
CA ALA A 651 70.35 -66.82 22.20
C ALA A 651 71.00 -65.43 22.04
N GLY A 652 71.83 -65.04 23.02
CA GLY A 652 72.51 -63.73 23.04
C GLY A 652 71.70 -62.58 23.67
N SER A 653 70.45 -62.81 24.07
CA SER A 653 69.63 -61.83 24.80
C SER A 653 69.34 -62.33 26.22
N LYS A 654 69.36 -61.42 27.21
CA LYS A 654 69.01 -61.74 28.61
C LYS A 654 67.53 -61.50 28.91
N THR A 655 66.80 -60.88 27.99
CA THR A 655 65.44 -60.36 28.23
C THR A 655 64.44 -60.76 27.15
N ASP A 656 64.87 -61.34 26.03
CA ASP A 656 63.98 -61.68 24.93
C ASP A 656 63.61 -63.16 24.92
N TRP A 657 62.33 -63.42 24.67
CA TRP A 657 61.73 -64.74 24.57
C TRP A 657 61.14 -64.92 23.19
N ALA A 658 61.13 -66.14 22.67
CA ALA A 658 60.51 -66.48 21.39
C ALA A 658 59.44 -67.54 21.57
N LEU A 659 58.32 -67.39 20.86
CA LEU A 659 57.35 -68.48 20.67
C LEU A 659 58.06 -69.61 19.91
N SER A 660 58.11 -70.79 20.52
CA SER A 660 58.80 -71.95 19.96
C SER A 660 57.78 -72.94 19.37
N THR A 661 56.90 -73.48 20.20
CA THR A 661 55.90 -74.48 19.78
C THR A 661 54.57 -74.26 20.49
N ILE A 662 53.46 -74.58 19.84
CA ILE A 662 52.13 -74.60 20.48
C ILE A 662 52.00 -75.92 21.22
N GLU A 663 51.84 -75.87 22.54
CA GLU A 663 51.73 -77.07 23.37
C GLU A 663 50.30 -77.59 23.38
N THR A 664 49.33 -76.71 23.62
CA THR A 664 47.90 -77.05 23.61
C THR A 664 47.08 -75.90 23.03
N LYS A 665 46.05 -76.21 22.26
CA LYS A 665 45.06 -75.23 21.79
C LYS A 665 43.68 -75.88 21.79
N THR A 666 42.67 -75.18 22.31
CA THR A 666 41.26 -75.61 22.20
C THR A 666 40.55 -74.96 21.01
N VAL A 667 41.25 -74.06 20.29
CA VAL A 667 40.78 -73.37 19.09
C VAL A 667 41.87 -73.27 18.02
N ALA A 668 41.47 -73.14 16.76
CA ALA A 668 42.40 -72.80 15.68
C ALA A 668 43.00 -71.41 15.93
N LEU A 669 44.26 -71.20 15.52
CA LEU A 669 44.87 -69.88 15.61
C LEU A 669 44.09 -68.92 14.68
N PRO A 670 43.59 -67.78 15.20
CA PRO A 670 42.80 -66.86 14.40
C PRO A 670 43.63 -66.09 13.37
N ALA A 671 44.95 -66.04 13.53
CA ALA A 671 45.89 -65.38 12.64
C ALA A 671 47.32 -65.96 12.83
N PRO A 672 48.30 -65.61 11.98
CA PRO A 672 49.71 -65.91 12.24
C PRO A 672 50.18 -65.39 13.60
N GLN A 673 51.17 -66.06 14.20
CA GLN A 673 51.65 -65.74 15.56
C GLN A 673 52.11 -64.28 15.72
N GLU A 674 52.75 -63.73 14.69
CA GLU A 674 53.16 -62.32 14.65
C GLU A 674 51.96 -61.38 14.72
N THR A 675 50.92 -61.63 13.93
CA THR A 675 49.68 -60.84 13.95
C THR A 675 48.99 -60.92 15.31
N ILE A 676 48.98 -62.10 15.94
CA ILE A 676 48.39 -62.26 17.28
C ILE A 676 49.17 -61.44 18.31
N LEU A 677 50.51 -61.52 18.34
CA LEU A 677 51.33 -60.75 19.26
C LEU A 677 51.15 -59.23 19.07
N SER A 678 51.13 -58.75 17.82
CA SER A 678 50.88 -57.34 17.52
C SER A 678 49.48 -56.89 17.95
N CYS A 679 48.46 -57.74 17.75
CA CYS A 679 47.10 -57.46 18.21
C CYS A 679 46.99 -57.38 19.73
N LEU A 680 47.61 -58.30 20.45
CA LEU A 680 47.65 -58.28 21.91
C LEU A 680 48.44 -57.07 22.43
N ALA A 681 49.46 -56.62 21.71
CA ALA A 681 50.22 -55.41 22.05
C ALA A 681 49.52 -54.10 21.67
N GLN A 682 48.39 -54.16 20.93
CA GLN A 682 47.69 -53.03 20.33
C GLN A 682 48.53 -52.23 19.31
N ASP A 683 49.51 -52.88 18.69
CA ASP A 683 50.30 -52.31 17.60
C ASP A 683 49.58 -52.60 16.27
N GLY A 684 48.60 -51.75 15.91
CA GLY A 684 47.80 -51.85 14.68
C GLY A 684 46.29 -51.99 14.91
N SER A 685 45.50 -52.03 13.82
CA SER A 685 44.04 -52.14 13.87
C SER A 685 43.60 -53.61 13.98
N CYS A 686 43.42 -54.10 15.20
CA CYS A 686 42.88 -55.43 15.47
C CYS A 686 41.44 -55.32 15.97
N ARG A 687 40.55 -56.16 15.44
CA ARG A 687 39.14 -56.27 15.85
C ARG A 687 38.90 -57.59 16.55
#